data_AF-A0A662U7R7-F1
#
_entry.id   AF-A0A662U7R7-F1
#
_cell.length_a   1.000
_cell.length_b   1.000
_cell.length_c   1.000
_cell.angle_alpha   90.00
_cell.angle_beta   90.00
_cell.angle_gamma   90.00
#
_symmetry.space_group_name_H-M   'P 1'
#
loop_
_entity.id
_entity.type
_entity.pdbx_description
1 polymer ?
#
loop_
_entity_poly.entity_id
_entity_poly.type
_entity_poly.pdbx_seq_one_letter_code
_entity_poly.pdbx_strand_id
1 'polypeptide(L)'
;PHILITTPESLSIALTAPKFRERLRTVRWVVVDEIHELASSKRGAHLSLSLERLEELTDRDLQRIGLSATIAPLDEVGKFLVGFRDDGTLRDCVIVDARFFKPMEVRVIAPNVDIIRAPADELNNAIYRTLEEIVKEHRTTLIFTNTRSATERVVYKLKKMFEKNGIVNADEIEAHHSSLSRNVRLEVENKLKEGKLRAVVSSTSLELGIDIGYIDAVVLLSSPKSVTRLIQRVGRSGHNVRDVSKGYLIVVDRDDLVECTVLAKLAMERKLDKVRIPKKPLDILAQHVVGMSLEKKWKVEDAYRVVRRSYNYKDISFSEFLNVLRYLAGRFSQDLESVNVYSKIWFDELEGTFGRKRSARMIYFLNSGAIPDEAKVHVFLENGRYVGDLEEAFVEYLEPGDVFVLGGRTYEFVRSDGYKVIVRRVEHQRPTVPSWFSEMLPLSFDSALEVGRFRRKVYELIRRKGAEEAVSTLIKEYGLEPHSARYIVEYISEQARFTNGLIPSDKLILVEVWRNYESRTVNIIFHTLFGRRANDALSRAYAYVLGRLTSYTVRVTVTDNGFMLTLPLSIRVDQDIISKLMSTVRSSNLRVILRQALRRSEILKRRFRHCAERAFAILRRYRGVETSISRRQVNSETLLRIAEKLDNFPILEEAYREVMEDYMNVDDAEKVLKWIEEGVVEVKVFEAPGIPSPFSHNIVAHGYSDIVLMEDRRKLLLRLYEAVLSRMR
;
A
#
# COMPACT_ATOMS: atom_id res chain seq x y z
N PRO A 1 -18.84 -32.66 6.77
CA PRO A 1 -19.91 -32.06 5.94
C PRO A 1 -19.58 -32.34 4.46
N HIS A 2 -20.58 -32.37 3.58
CA HIS A 2 -20.33 -32.52 2.13
C HIS A 2 -19.67 -31.28 1.52
N ILE A 3 -20.02 -30.08 2.03
CA ILE A 3 -19.40 -28.81 1.68
C ILE A 3 -18.80 -28.22 2.96
N LEU A 4 -17.50 -27.88 2.92
CA LEU A 4 -16.80 -27.23 4.03
C LEU A 4 -16.43 -25.81 3.61
N ILE A 5 -17.05 -24.82 4.25
CA ILE A 5 -16.64 -23.42 4.14
C ILE A 5 -15.61 -23.15 5.23
N THR A 6 -14.43 -22.64 4.86
CA THR A 6 -13.32 -22.45 5.80
C THR A 6 -12.39 -21.33 5.36
N THR A 7 -11.43 -20.98 6.20
CA THR A 7 -10.38 -20.01 5.90
C THR A 7 -9.04 -20.70 5.62
N PRO A 8 -8.09 -20.05 4.94
CA PRO A 8 -6.74 -20.61 4.73
C PRO A 8 -6.06 -21.08 6.02
N GLU A 9 -6.19 -20.31 7.10
CA GLU A 9 -5.61 -20.64 8.40
C GLU A 9 -6.25 -21.90 8.98
N SER A 10 -7.59 -21.97 8.97
CA SER A 10 -8.34 -23.11 9.49
C SER A 10 -8.08 -24.39 8.69
N LEU A 11 -7.92 -24.29 7.36
CA LEU A 11 -7.54 -25.41 6.50
C LEU A 11 -6.15 -25.96 6.89
N SER A 12 -5.16 -25.10 7.12
CA SER A 12 -3.82 -25.55 7.50
C SER A 12 -3.80 -26.30 8.85
N ILE A 13 -4.62 -25.85 9.81
CA ILE A 13 -4.81 -26.51 11.10
C ILE A 13 -5.51 -27.86 10.90
N ALA A 14 -6.58 -27.88 10.09
CA ALA A 14 -7.34 -29.08 9.74
C ALA A 14 -6.46 -30.17 9.11
N LEU A 15 -5.50 -29.81 8.24
CA LEU A 15 -4.54 -30.75 7.64
C LEU A 15 -3.64 -31.44 8.67
N THR A 16 -3.42 -30.83 9.84
CA THR A 16 -2.60 -31.42 10.92
C THR A 16 -3.43 -32.12 12.00
N ALA A 17 -4.76 -31.94 11.99
CA ALA A 17 -5.65 -32.53 12.97
C ALA A 17 -6.02 -33.96 12.56
N PRO A 18 -5.61 -35.02 13.30
CA PRO A 18 -5.69 -36.40 12.81
C PRO A 18 -7.08 -36.83 12.31
N LYS A 19 -8.14 -36.56 13.10
CA LYS A 19 -9.52 -36.92 12.73
C LYS A 19 -10.05 -36.14 11.52
N PHE A 20 -9.59 -34.91 11.34
CA PHE A 20 -10.08 -34.04 10.27
C PHE A 20 -9.30 -34.27 8.97
N ARG A 21 -7.98 -34.51 9.08
CA ARG A 21 -7.10 -34.90 7.97
C ARG A 21 -7.64 -36.12 7.23
N GLU A 22 -8.07 -37.17 7.93
CA GLU A 22 -8.64 -38.36 7.29
C GLU A 22 -9.90 -38.05 6.47
N ARG A 23 -10.72 -37.08 6.91
CA ARG A 23 -11.90 -36.64 6.16
C ARG A 23 -11.57 -35.79 4.95
N LEU A 24 -10.37 -35.20 4.88
CA LEU A 24 -9.93 -34.37 3.75
C LEU A 24 -9.39 -35.20 2.58
N ARG A 25 -9.03 -36.47 2.77
CA ARG A 25 -8.50 -37.35 1.70
C ARG A 25 -9.46 -37.53 0.52
N THR A 26 -10.76 -37.40 0.76
CA THR A 26 -11.81 -37.58 -0.26
C THR A 26 -12.22 -36.28 -0.95
N VAL A 27 -11.56 -35.17 -0.67
CA VAL A 27 -11.86 -33.88 -1.32
C VAL A 27 -11.59 -34.00 -2.82
N ARG A 28 -12.50 -33.44 -3.62
CA ARG A 28 -12.41 -33.43 -5.09
C ARG A 28 -12.25 -32.03 -5.67
N TRP A 29 -12.84 -31.04 -4.99
CA TRP A 29 -12.89 -29.66 -5.45
C TRP A 29 -12.49 -28.72 -4.33
N VAL A 30 -11.73 -27.69 -4.68
CA VAL A 30 -11.50 -26.52 -3.85
C VAL A 30 -11.91 -25.27 -4.62
N VAL A 31 -12.80 -24.49 -4.02
CA VAL A 31 -13.19 -23.18 -4.53
C VAL A 31 -12.46 -22.12 -3.72
N VAL A 32 -11.67 -21.30 -4.40
CA VAL A 32 -10.98 -20.13 -3.86
C VAL A 32 -11.73 -18.90 -4.32
N ASP A 33 -12.63 -18.43 -3.47
CA ASP A 33 -13.36 -17.20 -3.71
C ASP A 33 -12.49 -15.97 -3.45
N GLU A 34 -12.75 -14.89 -4.18
CA GLU A 34 -12.00 -13.63 -4.15
C GLU A 34 -10.47 -13.82 -4.21
N ILE A 35 -10.01 -14.62 -5.17
CA ILE A 35 -8.59 -14.98 -5.29
C ILE A 35 -7.67 -13.75 -5.42
N HIS A 36 -8.20 -12.60 -5.84
CA HIS A 36 -7.42 -11.38 -5.97
C HIS A 36 -6.89 -10.82 -4.65
N GLU A 37 -7.66 -10.93 -3.56
CA GLU A 37 -7.21 -10.52 -2.22
C GLU A 37 -6.15 -11.47 -1.66
N LEU A 38 -6.23 -12.74 -2.04
CA LEU A 38 -5.30 -13.76 -1.59
C LEU A 38 -4.00 -13.69 -2.38
N ALA A 39 -4.06 -13.58 -3.70
CA ALA A 39 -2.90 -13.62 -4.58
C ALA A 39 -1.83 -12.59 -4.18
N SER A 40 -2.23 -11.38 -3.80
CA SER A 40 -1.29 -10.30 -3.43
C SER A 40 -0.87 -10.28 -1.96
N SER A 41 -1.11 -11.35 -1.19
CA SER A 41 -0.82 -11.39 0.25
C SER A 41 -0.10 -12.66 0.69
N LYS A 42 0.59 -12.58 1.83
CA LYS A 42 1.17 -13.75 2.52
C LYS A 42 0.10 -14.78 2.90
N ARG A 43 -1.15 -14.35 3.04
CA ARG A 43 -2.30 -15.23 3.26
C ARG A 43 -2.57 -16.13 2.04
N GLY A 44 -2.37 -15.61 0.82
CA GLY A 44 -2.39 -16.42 -0.39
C GLY A 44 -1.22 -17.39 -0.48
N ALA A 45 0.00 -16.98 -0.10
CA ALA A 45 1.14 -17.90 -0.05
C ALA A 45 0.90 -19.06 0.94
N HIS A 46 0.29 -18.75 2.08
CA HIS A 46 -0.13 -19.75 3.08
C HIS A 46 -1.24 -20.68 2.54
N LEU A 47 -2.22 -20.13 1.82
CA LEU A 47 -3.23 -20.95 1.13
C LEU A 47 -2.57 -21.85 0.08
N SER A 48 -1.69 -21.31 -0.76
CA SER A 48 -1.02 -22.05 -1.84
C SER A 48 -0.29 -23.27 -1.30
N LEU A 49 0.50 -23.13 -0.23
CA LEU A 49 1.14 -24.27 0.44
C LEU A 49 0.14 -25.21 1.14
N SER A 50 -0.99 -24.69 1.62
CA SER A 50 -2.05 -25.54 2.19
C SER A 50 -2.70 -26.41 1.11
N LEU A 51 -2.90 -25.87 -0.09
CA LEU A 51 -3.43 -26.61 -1.23
C LEU A 51 -2.47 -27.70 -1.69
N GLU A 52 -1.16 -27.43 -1.76
CA GLU A 52 -0.18 -28.47 -2.12
C GLU A 52 -0.06 -29.58 -1.07
N ARG A 53 -0.20 -29.24 0.23
CA ARG A 53 -0.27 -30.24 1.30
C ARG A 53 -1.57 -31.05 1.26
N LEU A 54 -2.67 -30.44 0.83
CA LEU A 54 -3.95 -31.14 0.61
C LEU A 54 -3.85 -32.07 -0.61
N GLU A 55 -3.26 -31.61 -1.71
CA GLU A 55 -2.99 -32.40 -2.91
C GLU A 55 -2.17 -33.65 -2.59
N GLU A 56 -1.09 -33.50 -1.82
CA GLU A 56 -0.22 -34.60 -1.39
C GLU A 56 -0.93 -35.58 -0.44
N LEU A 57 -2.02 -35.15 0.21
CA LEU A 57 -2.84 -35.99 1.09
C LEU A 57 -3.92 -36.75 0.32
N THR A 58 -4.42 -36.20 -0.79
CA THR A 58 -5.51 -36.78 -1.57
C THR A 58 -4.99 -37.85 -2.52
N ASP A 59 -5.70 -38.97 -2.66
CA ASP A 59 -5.32 -40.07 -3.56
C ASP A 59 -5.62 -39.79 -5.05
N ARG A 60 -5.91 -38.53 -5.40
CA ARG A 60 -6.33 -38.07 -6.73
C ARG A 60 -5.97 -36.60 -6.93
N ASP A 61 -5.94 -36.18 -8.19
CA ASP A 61 -5.76 -34.78 -8.55
C ASP A 61 -6.94 -33.93 -8.04
N LEU A 62 -6.61 -32.82 -7.39
CA LEU A 62 -7.56 -31.87 -6.82
C LEU A 62 -7.96 -30.82 -7.86
N GLN A 63 -9.25 -30.72 -8.18
CA GLN A 63 -9.74 -29.65 -9.05
C GLN A 63 -9.83 -28.33 -8.27
N ARG A 64 -9.11 -27.30 -8.73
CA ARG A 64 -9.09 -25.96 -8.12
C ARG A 64 -9.88 -24.97 -8.98
N ILE A 65 -10.77 -24.21 -8.35
CA ILE A 65 -11.64 -23.23 -9.00
C ILE A 65 -11.38 -21.88 -8.33
N GLY A 66 -10.90 -20.89 -9.07
CA GLY A 66 -10.69 -19.52 -8.56
C GLY A 66 -11.77 -18.57 -9.06
N LEU A 67 -12.28 -17.72 -8.18
CA LEU A 67 -13.28 -16.69 -8.52
C LEU A 67 -12.70 -15.30 -8.24
N SER A 68 -12.88 -14.36 -9.16
CA SER A 68 -12.49 -12.95 -8.97
C SER A 68 -13.23 -12.05 -9.96
N ALA A 69 -13.65 -10.87 -9.50
CA ALA A 69 -14.28 -9.86 -10.33
C ALA A 69 -13.27 -8.99 -11.12
N THR A 70 -12.13 -8.67 -10.51
CA THR A 70 -11.24 -7.62 -11.01
C THR A 70 -9.79 -7.99 -10.74
N ILE A 71 -9.18 -8.74 -11.65
CA ILE A 71 -7.77 -9.09 -11.52
C ILE A 71 -7.05 -9.14 -12.86
N ALA A 72 -5.79 -8.69 -12.86
CA ALA A 72 -4.87 -8.84 -13.97
C ALA A 72 -3.44 -9.06 -13.47
N PRO A 73 -2.60 -9.78 -14.24
CA PRO A 73 -2.95 -10.58 -15.41
C PRO A 73 -3.57 -11.93 -15.00
N LEU A 74 -4.62 -12.38 -15.72
CA LEU A 74 -5.34 -13.62 -15.40
C LEU A 74 -4.42 -14.85 -15.46
N ASP A 75 -3.45 -14.87 -16.38
CA ASP A 75 -2.50 -15.98 -16.54
C ASP A 75 -1.65 -16.19 -15.29
N GLU A 76 -1.15 -15.11 -14.67
CA GLU A 76 -0.32 -15.23 -13.46
C GLU A 76 -1.15 -15.70 -12.26
N VAL A 77 -2.41 -15.29 -12.18
CA VAL A 77 -3.34 -15.75 -11.12
C VAL A 77 -3.73 -17.21 -11.33
N GLY A 78 -3.95 -17.61 -12.57
CA GLY A 78 -4.16 -19.02 -12.94
C GLY A 78 -2.98 -19.87 -12.48
N LYS A 79 -1.74 -19.43 -12.77
CA LYS A 79 -0.52 -20.08 -12.28
C LYS A 79 -0.45 -20.16 -10.76
N PHE A 80 -0.84 -19.09 -10.06
CA PHE A 80 -0.92 -19.06 -8.61
C PHE A 80 -1.93 -20.06 -8.03
N LEU A 81 -3.12 -20.16 -8.65
CA LEU A 81 -4.18 -21.08 -8.25
C LEU A 81 -3.76 -22.55 -8.40
N VAL A 82 -3.26 -22.92 -9.58
CA VAL A 82 -3.04 -24.32 -9.94
C VAL A 82 -1.68 -24.85 -9.53
N GLY A 83 -0.66 -23.99 -9.43
CA GLY A 83 0.70 -24.42 -9.11
C GLY A 83 1.34 -25.31 -10.19
N PHE A 84 2.36 -26.06 -9.80
CA PHE A 84 3.24 -26.83 -10.67
C PHE A 84 3.25 -28.32 -10.30
N ARG A 85 3.57 -29.17 -11.26
CA ARG A 85 3.85 -30.60 -11.07
C ARG A 85 5.29 -30.81 -10.58
N ASP A 86 5.63 -32.05 -10.24
CA ASP A 86 6.95 -32.43 -9.70
C ASP A 86 8.10 -32.21 -10.67
N ASP A 87 7.85 -32.28 -11.97
CA ASP A 87 8.79 -31.99 -13.04
C ASP A 87 8.95 -30.48 -13.32
N GLY A 88 8.26 -29.62 -12.55
CA GLY A 88 8.26 -28.18 -12.72
C GLY A 88 7.34 -27.66 -13.82
N THR A 89 6.57 -28.54 -14.49
CA THR A 89 5.58 -28.12 -15.49
C THR A 89 4.36 -27.49 -14.80
N LEU A 90 3.75 -26.52 -15.46
CA LEU A 90 2.54 -25.86 -14.95
C LEU A 90 1.34 -26.83 -15.03
N ARG A 91 0.49 -26.86 -14.01
CA ARG A 91 -0.78 -27.62 -14.08
C ARG A 91 -1.77 -26.93 -15.03
N ASP A 92 -2.63 -27.71 -15.66
CA ASP A 92 -3.62 -27.18 -16.60
C ASP A 92 -4.60 -26.21 -15.91
N CYS A 93 -4.87 -25.09 -16.57
CA CYS A 93 -5.78 -24.06 -16.08
C CYS A 93 -6.60 -23.50 -17.24
N VAL A 94 -7.92 -23.60 -17.15
CA VAL A 94 -8.84 -22.95 -18.09
C VAL A 94 -9.24 -21.60 -17.50
N ILE A 95 -8.87 -20.53 -18.18
CA ILE A 95 -9.26 -19.17 -17.79
C ILE A 95 -10.58 -18.83 -18.49
N VAL A 96 -11.63 -18.70 -17.68
CA VAL A 96 -12.94 -18.23 -18.16
C VAL A 96 -13.03 -16.73 -17.89
N ASP A 97 -12.75 -15.93 -18.92
CA ASP A 97 -12.89 -14.49 -18.85
C ASP A 97 -14.33 -14.05 -19.16
N ALA A 98 -15.13 -13.97 -18.12
CA ALA A 98 -16.52 -13.48 -18.18
C ALA A 98 -16.65 -12.00 -17.80
N ARG A 99 -15.59 -11.17 -17.93
CA ARG A 99 -15.60 -9.71 -17.61
C ARG A 99 -16.65 -8.89 -18.38
N PHE A 100 -17.44 -9.50 -19.27
CA PHE A 100 -18.39 -8.83 -20.16
C PHE A 100 -19.70 -8.34 -19.52
N PHE A 101 -19.96 -8.56 -18.24
CA PHE A 101 -21.34 -8.54 -17.74
C PHE A 101 -21.80 -7.37 -16.86
N LYS A 102 -21.19 -6.17 -16.92
CA LYS A 102 -21.91 -4.96 -16.45
C LYS A 102 -21.42 -3.68 -17.15
N PRO A 103 -22.28 -2.93 -17.84
CA PRO A 103 -21.92 -1.60 -18.32
C PRO A 103 -21.66 -0.68 -17.11
N MET A 104 -20.64 0.15 -17.19
CA MET A 104 -20.35 1.15 -16.17
C MET A 104 -20.34 2.55 -16.80
N GLU A 105 -20.80 3.54 -16.05
CA GLU A 105 -20.70 4.94 -16.40
C GLU A 105 -19.91 5.64 -15.30
N VAL A 106 -18.73 6.13 -15.65
CA VAL A 106 -17.83 6.80 -14.71
C VAL A 106 -17.67 8.24 -15.15
N ARG A 107 -18.08 9.18 -14.29
CA ARG A 107 -17.94 10.63 -14.53
C ARG A 107 -16.92 11.23 -13.58
N VAL A 108 -16.02 12.05 -14.12
CA VAL A 108 -15.07 12.85 -13.33
C VAL A 108 -15.61 14.27 -13.23
N ILE A 109 -15.84 14.72 -11.99
CA ILE A 109 -16.46 16.01 -11.70
C ILE A 109 -15.46 16.89 -10.97
N ALA A 110 -15.07 17.99 -11.61
CA ALA A 110 -14.45 19.11 -10.93
C ALA A 110 -15.53 20.07 -10.43
N PRO A 111 -15.55 20.42 -9.12
CA PRO A 111 -16.48 21.42 -8.60
C PRO A 111 -16.42 22.71 -9.43
N ASN A 112 -17.58 23.31 -9.71
CA ASN A 112 -17.68 24.52 -10.54
C ASN A 112 -17.25 25.80 -9.79
N VAL A 113 -16.02 25.78 -9.32
CA VAL A 113 -15.28 26.88 -8.70
C VAL A 113 -13.83 26.77 -9.12
N ASP A 114 -13.08 27.87 -9.04
CA ASP A 114 -11.64 27.82 -9.30
C ASP A 114 -10.93 26.94 -8.27
N ILE A 115 -10.60 25.70 -8.66
CA ILE A 115 -9.92 24.72 -7.81
C ILE A 115 -8.55 25.19 -7.31
N ILE A 116 -8.01 26.23 -7.94
CA ILE A 116 -6.74 26.85 -7.57
C ILE A 116 -6.98 28.02 -6.61
N ARG A 117 -7.77 29.02 -7.02
CA ARG A 117 -7.87 30.32 -6.33
C ARG A 117 -8.99 30.41 -5.30
N ALA A 118 -10.02 29.57 -5.39
CA ALA A 118 -11.16 29.69 -4.49
C ALA A 118 -10.68 29.58 -3.02
N PRO A 119 -11.30 30.29 -2.07
CA PRO A 119 -11.11 30.05 -0.65
C PRO A 119 -11.38 28.59 -0.27
N ALA A 120 -10.75 28.12 0.81
CA ALA A 120 -10.90 26.75 1.30
C ALA A 120 -12.37 26.35 1.50
N ASP A 121 -13.12 27.23 2.16
CA ASP A 121 -14.53 27.02 2.45
C ASP A 121 -15.38 27.01 1.18
N GLU A 122 -15.03 27.82 0.18
CA GLU A 122 -15.80 27.89 -1.06
C GLU A 122 -15.70 26.58 -1.86
N LEU A 123 -14.48 26.07 -2.07
CA LEU A 123 -14.29 24.77 -2.73
C LEU A 123 -14.88 23.63 -1.92
N ASN A 124 -14.68 23.64 -0.61
CA ASN A 124 -15.25 22.64 0.27
C ASN A 124 -16.79 22.67 0.15
N ASN A 125 -17.42 23.85 0.16
CA ASN A 125 -18.86 23.98 -0.04
C ASN A 125 -19.30 23.58 -1.46
N ALA A 126 -18.47 23.77 -2.48
CA ALA A 126 -18.76 23.30 -3.84
C ALA A 126 -18.74 21.75 -3.91
N ILE A 127 -17.73 21.09 -3.32
CA ILE A 127 -17.66 19.62 -3.25
C ILE A 127 -18.89 19.04 -2.55
N TYR A 128 -19.28 19.60 -1.40
CA TYR A 128 -20.45 19.11 -0.67
C TYR A 128 -21.76 19.41 -1.40
N ARG A 129 -21.87 20.53 -2.14
CA ARG A 129 -23.02 20.78 -3.02
C ARG A 129 -23.14 19.72 -4.12
N THR A 130 -22.03 19.37 -4.78
CA THR A 130 -22.01 18.27 -5.76
C THR A 130 -22.42 16.93 -5.13
N LEU A 131 -21.94 16.62 -3.92
CA LEU A 131 -22.40 15.43 -3.18
C LEU A 131 -23.91 15.46 -2.93
N GLU A 132 -24.44 16.59 -2.49
CA GLU A 132 -25.86 16.77 -2.23
C GLU A 132 -26.71 16.54 -3.48
N GLU A 133 -26.30 17.09 -4.62
CA GLU A 133 -26.96 16.92 -5.91
C GLU A 133 -27.01 15.43 -6.30
N ILE A 134 -25.89 14.73 -6.24
CA ILE A 134 -25.83 13.30 -6.57
C ILE A 134 -26.70 12.47 -5.62
N VAL A 135 -26.64 12.74 -4.32
CA VAL A 135 -27.43 12.00 -3.32
C VAL A 135 -28.93 12.28 -3.46
N LYS A 136 -29.34 13.46 -3.95
CA LYS A 136 -30.76 13.75 -4.27
C LYS A 136 -31.26 12.94 -5.46
N GLU A 137 -30.44 12.80 -6.50
CA GLU A 137 -30.80 12.10 -7.74
C GLU A 137 -30.96 10.57 -7.57
N HIS A 138 -30.44 9.99 -6.50
CA HIS A 138 -30.38 8.55 -6.29
C HIS A 138 -31.11 8.14 -4.99
N ARG A 139 -31.67 6.93 -4.93
CA ARG A 139 -32.34 6.46 -3.69
C ARG A 139 -31.31 6.20 -2.60
N THR A 140 -30.23 5.53 -2.95
CA THR A 140 -29.14 5.19 -2.02
C THR A 140 -27.79 5.37 -2.71
N THR A 141 -26.93 6.16 -2.07
CA THR A 141 -25.59 6.49 -2.58
C THR A 141 -24.51 5.96 -1.64
N LEU A 142 -23.54 5.23 -2.18
CA LEU A 142 -22.35 4.80 -1.43
C LEU A 142 -21.20 5.75 -1.69
N ILE A 143 -20.70 6.43 -0.67
CA ILE A 143 -19.63 7.44 -0.77
C ILE A 143 -18.34 6.86 -0.19
N PHE A 144 -17.32 6.71 -1.01
CA PHE A 144 -15.99 6.28 -0.58
C PHE A 144 -15.08 7.46 -0.26
N THR A 145 -14.34 7.33 0.83
CA THR A 145 -13.28 8.24 1.27
C THR A 145 -11.99 7.45 1.46
N ASN A 146 -10.83 8.10 1.35
CA ASN A 146 -9.54 7.40 1.44
C ASN A 146 -9.05 7.15 2.88
N THR A 147 -9.63 7.80 3.88
CA THR A 147 -9.22 7.65 5.29
C THR A 147 -10.43 7.51 6.21
N ARG A 148 -10.27 6.87 7.37
CA ARG A 148 -11.38 6.71 8.35
C ARG A 148 -11.79 8.06 8.91
N SER A 149 -10.82 8.94 9.13
CA SER A 149 -11.07 10.31 9.59
C SER A 149 -11.79 11.19 8.55
N ALA A 150 -11.57 10.94 7.25
CA ALA A 150 -12.35 11.58 6.20
C ALA A 150 -13.78 11.05 6.19
N THR A 151 -14.00 9.74 6.39
CA THR A 151 -15.33 9.14 6.51
C THR A 151 -16.18 9.86 7.56
N GLU A 152 -15.67 9.95 8.80
CA GLU A 152 -16.41 10.58 9.92
C GLU A 152 -16.70 12.06 9.67
N ARG A 153 -15.72 12.80 9.11
CA ARG A 153 -15.87 14.22 8.79
C ARG A 153 -16.93 14.46 7.72
N VAL A 154 -16.95 13.63 6.68
CA VAL A 154 -17.93 13.70 5.59
C VAL A 154 -19.33 13.37 6.11
N VAL A 155 -19.48 12.33 6.94
CA VAL A 155 -20.77 12.01 7.59
C VAL A 155 -21.27 13.17 8.42
N TYR A 156 -20.44 13.72 9.30
CA TYR A 156 -20.83 14.85 10.16
C TYR A 156 -21.31 16.06 9.34
N LYS A 157 -20.57 16.42 8.28
CA LYS A 157 -20.92 17.57 7.45
C LYS A 157 -22.14 17.31 6.56
N LEU A 158 -22.31 16.09 6.03
CA LEU A 158 -23.51 15.71 5.29
C LEU A 158 -24.75 15.74 6.17
N LYS A 159 -24.70 15.16 7.39
CA LYS A 159 -25.83 15.21 8.34
C LYS A 159 -26.27 16.65 8.62
N LYS A 160 -25.32 17.51 9.00
CA LYS A 160 -25.59 18.93 9.29
C LYS A 160 -26.19 19.68 8.09
N MET A 161 -25.70 19.40 6.88
CA MET A 161 -26.16 20.07 5.67
C MET A 161 -27.56 19.58 5.25
N PHE A 162 -27.83 18.29 5.37
CA PHE A 162 -29.09 17.69 4.96
C PHE A 162 -30.22 18.01 5.95
N GLU A 163 -29.92 18.07 7.25
CA GLU A 163 -30.83 18.60 8.26
C GLU A 163 -31.22 20.05 7.94
N LYS A 164 -30.22 20.91 7.66
CA LYS A 164 -30.46 22.33 7.37
C LYS A 164 -31.31 22.53 6.12
N ASN A 165 -31.11 21.72 5.09
CA ASN A 165 -31.79 21.85 3.80
C ASN A 165 -33.11 21.05 3.74
N GLY A 166 -33.49 20.33 4.81
CA GLY A 166 -34.76 19.59 4.90
C GLY A 166 -34.88 18.40 3.94
N ILE A 167 -33.75 17.81 3.53
CA ILE A 167 -33.71 16.81 2.45
C ILE A 167 -33.89 15.40 3.00
N VAL A 168 -33.30 15.13 4.16
CA VAL A 168 -33.21 13.78 4.74
C VAL A 168 -33.07 13.87 6.27
N ASN A 169 -33.58 12.88 7.01
CA ASN A 169 -33.25 12.75 8.43
C ASN A 169 -31.79 12.32 8.62
N ALA A 170 -31.15 12.81 9.69
CA ALA A 170 -29.76 12.48 10.00
C ALA A 170 -29.50 10.98 10.21
N ASP A 171 -30.55 10.21 10.51
CA ASP A 171 -30.51 8.75 10.71
C ASP A 171 -30.41 7.96 9.39
N GLU A 172 -30.59 8.62 8.24
CA GLU A 172 -30.49 8.01 6.91
C GLU A 172 -29.08 8.14 6.29
N ILE A 173 -28.14 8.73 7.04
CA ILE A 173 -26.72 8.85 6.68
C ILE A 173 -25.88 8.12 7.74
N GLU A 174 -25.07 7.15 7.34
CA GLU A 174 -24.25 6.38 8.28
C GLU A 174 -22.79 6.24 7.83
N ALA A 175 -21.89 6.11 8.80
CA ALA A 175 -20.49 5.77 8.59
C ALA A 175 -20.29 4.25 8.56
N HIS A 176 -19.34 3.77 7.77
CA HIS A 176 -18.92 2.37 7.81
C HIS A 176 -17.39 2.24 7.63
N HIS A 177 -16.69 1.83 8.69
CA HIS A 177 -15.26 1.52 8.64
C HIS A 177 -14.84 0.50 9.71
N SER A 178 -13.65 -0.07 9.55
CA SER A 178 -13.12 -1.15 10.41
C SER A 178 -13.01 -0.81 11.90
N SER A 179 -12.89 0.48 12.27
CA SER A 179 -12.86 0.91 13.68
C SER A 179 -14.22 0.87 14.38
N LEU A 180 -15.32 0.64 13.65
CA LEU A 180 -16.64 0.45 14.24
C LEU A 180 -16.82 -0.98 14.77
N SER A 181 -17.59 -1.10 15.85
CA SER A 181 -17.93 -2.40 16.42
C SER A 181 -18.66 -3.28 15.40
N ARG A 182 -18.51 -4.61 15.54
CA ARG A 182 -19.19 -5.58 14.64
C ARG A 182 -20.70 -5.38 14.62
N ASN A 183 -21.31 -5.07 15.76
CA ASN A 183 -22.76 -4.89 15.86
C ASN A 183 -23.22 -3.65 15.09
N VAL A 184 -22.50 -2.52 15.22
CA VAL A 184 -22.78 -1.30 14.47
C VAL A 184 -22.63 -1.54 12.97
N ARG A 185 -21.57 -2.24 12.54
CA ARG A 185 -21.39 -2.59 11.12
C ARG A 185 -22.54 -3.43 10.57
N LEU A 186 -22.94 -4.48 11.29
CA LEU A 186 -24.08 -5.31 10.91
C LEU A 186 -25.40 -4.53 10.84
N GLU A 187 -25.62 -3.58 11.74
CA GLU A 187 -26.80 -2.71 11.71
C GLU A 187 -26.82 -1.84 10.45
N VAL A 188 -25.70 -1.17 10.13
CA VAL A 188 -25.57 -0.35 8.92
C VAL A 188 -25.72 -1.20 7.66
N GLU A 189 -25.09 -2.37 7.60
CA GLU A 189 -25.23 -3.33 6.49
C GLU A 189 -26.69 -3.78 6.29
N ASN A 190 -27.43 -4.03 7.37
CA ASN A 190 -28.85 -4.41 7.31
C ASN A 190 -29.73 -3.24 6.84
N LYS A 191 -29.55 -2.03 7.40
CA LYS A 191 -30.27 -0.82 6.96
C LYS A 191 -30.03 -0.54 5.47
N LEU A 192 -28.81 -0.78 5.00
CA LEU A 192 -28.42 -0.63 3.61
C LEU A 192 -29.08 -1.67 2.69
N LYS A 193 -29.10 -2.95 3.11
CA LYS A 193 -29.84 -4.02 2.40
C LYS A 193 -31.34 -3.74 2.30
N GLU A 194 -31.92 -3.16 3.34
CA GLU A 194 -33.33 -2.79 3.40
C GLU A 194 -33.66 -1.49 2.63
N GLY A 195 -32.66 -0.77 2.10
CA GLY A 195 -32.85 0.49 1.38
C GLY A 195 -33.36 1.63 2.26
N LYS A 196 -33.02 1.61 3.55
CA LYS A 196 -33.39 2.63 4.56
C LYS A 196 -32.41 3.79 4.66
N LEU A 197 -31.26 3.69 4.00
CA LEU A 197 -30.22 4.72 4.02
C LEU A 197 -30.20 5.47 2.69
N ARG A 198 -30.16 6.80 2.75
CA ARG A 198 -29.94 7.66 1.58
C ARG A 198 -28.47 7.72 1.21
N ALA A 199 -27.59 7.72 2.20
CA ALA A 199 -26.16 7.70 1.97
C ALA A 199 -25.41 6.86 3.00
N VAL A 200 -24.40 6.14 2.55
CA VAL A 200 -23.42 5.50 3.44
C VAL A 200 -22.04 5.97 3.05
N VAL A 201 -21.27 6.45 4.02
CA VAL A 201 -19.89 6.86 3.78
C VAL A 201 -18.96 5.79 4.32
N SER A 202 -18.05 5.28 3.49
CA SER A 202 -17.10 4.24 3.88
C SER A 202 -15.67 4.60 3.51
N SER A 203 -14.71 4.01 4.23
CA SER A 203 -13.30 4.02 3.83
C SER A 203 -13.02 2.92 2.80
N THR A 204 -12.59 1.73 3.22
CA THR A 204 -12.34 0.56 2.35
C THR A 204 -13.23 -0.63 2.73
N SER A 205 -13.98 -0.55 3.83
CA SER A 205 -14.66 -1.72 4.40
C SER A 205 -15.88 -2.22 3.63
N LEU A 206 -16.51 -1.38 2.80
CA LEU A 206 -17.62 -1.77 1.91
C LEU A 206 -17.15 -1.99 0.46
N GLU A 207 -15.84 -2.06 0.24
CA GLU A 207 -15.24 -2.24 -1.10
C GLU A 207 -15.49 -3.65 -1.66
N LEU A 208 -15.56 -4.66 -0.78
CA LEU A 208 -15.58 -6.08 -1.15
C LEU A 208 -16.64 -6.89 -0.41
N GLY A 209 -17.10 -7.97 -1.04
CA GLY A 209 -17.52 -9.18 -0.35
C GLY A 209 -18.87 -9.17 0.36
N ILE A 210 -19.73 -8.19 0.10
CA ILE A 210 -21.11 -8.20 0.58
C ILE A 210 -22.07 -7.92 -0.57
N ASP A 211 -23.14 -8.72 -0.60
CA ASP A 211 -24.34 -8.44 -1.39
C ASP A 211 -25.08 -7.28 -0.72
N ILE A 212 -24.63 -6.06 -1.03
CA ILE A 212 -25.11 -4.82 -0.44
C ILE A 212 -26.31 -4.33 -1.25
N GLY A 213 -27.47 -4.96 -1.06
CA GLY A 213 -28.79 -4.60 -1.61
C GLY A 213 -28.85 -3.39 -2.56
N TYR A 214 -29.58 -2.34 -2.15
CA TYR A 214 -29.97 -1.27 -3.05
C TYR A 214 -28.93 -0.14 -3.11
N ILE A 215 -27.87 -0.23 -3.91
CA ILE A 215 -27.02 0.94 -4.23
C ILE A 215 -27.25 1.37 -5.69
N ASP A 216 -27.69 2.62 -5.89
CA ASP A 216 -27.93 3.14 -7.25
C ASP A 216 -26.71 3.86 -7.83
N ALA A 217 -25.91 4.49 -6.96
CA ALA A 217 -24.74 5.25 -7.35
C ALA A 217 -23.62 5.12 -6.32
N VAL A 218 -22.39 5.19 -6.83
CA VAL A 218 -21.18 5.26 -6.01
C VAL A 218 -20.50 6.59 -6.27
N VAL A 219 -20.11 7.28 -5.19
CA VAL A 219 -19.27 8.48 -5.25
C VAL A 219 -17.91 8.14 -4.66
N LEU A 220 -16.85 8.57 -5.31
CA LEU A 220 -15.49 8.52 -4.78
C LEU A 220 -15.02 9.96 -4.55
N LEU A 221 -14.73 10.30 -3.31
CA LEU A 221 -14.12 11.58 -2.95
C LEU A 221 -12.60 11.46 -3.08
N SER A 222 -12.06 12.11 -4.11
CA SER A 222 -10.69 11.93 -4.61
C SER A 222 -10.46 10.55 -5.24
N SER A 223 -9.32 10.41 -5.91
CA SER A 223 -8.90 9.20 -6.57
C SER A 223 -8.86 7.95 -5.65
N PRO A 224 -9.30 6.77 -6.14
CA PRO A 224 -9.14 5.48 -5.45
C PRO A 224 -7.72 4.89 -5.58
N LYS A 225 -6.80 5.61 -6.25
CA LYS A 225 -5.36 5.28 -6.38
C LYS A 225 -5.06 4.00 -7.16
N SER A 226 -6.06 3.41 -7.81
CA SER A 226 -5.93 2.25 -8.69
C SER A 226 -7.24 2.01 -9.45
N VAL A 227 -7.13 1.51 -10.69
CA VAL A 227 -8.25 1.15 -11.55
C VAL A 227 -9.03 -0.03 -10.97
N THR A 228 -8.35 -1.01 -10.40
CA THR A 228 -8.99 -2.19 -9.78
C THR A 228 -9.98 -1.77 -8.70
N ARG A 229 -9.55 -0.91 -7.76
CA ARG A 229 -10.43 -0.38 -6.71
C ARG A 229 -11.57 0.46 -7.28
N LEU A 230 -11.31 1.27 -8.32
CA LEU A 230 -12.35 2.05 -8.98
C LEU A 230 -13.48 1.14 -9.47
N ILE A 231 -13.14 0.07 -10.18
CA ILE A 231 -14.13 -0.87 -10.73
C ILE A 231 -14.83 -1.66 -9.62
N GLN A 232 -14.10 -2.10 -8.58
CA GLN A 232 -14.72 -2.81 -7.45
C GLN A 232 -15.74 -1.94 -6.71
N ARG A 233 -15.36 -0.69 -6.42
CA ARG A 233 -16.19 0.31 -5.74
C ARG A 233 -17.40 0.68 -6.60
N VAL A 234 -17.20 1.06 -7.86
CA VAL A 234 -18.31 1.41 -8.76
C VAL A 234 -19.20 0.20 -9.07
N GLY A 235 -18.62 -1.00 -9.15
CA GLY A 235 -19.36 -2.24 -9.34
C GLY A 235 -20.33 -2.57 -8.20
N ARG A 236 -20.26 -1.87 -7.06
CA ARG A 236 -21.27 -1.94 -5.99
C ARG A 236 -22.60 -1.29 -6.39
N SER A 237 -22.63 -0.39 -7.37
CA SER A 237 -23.89 0.21 -7.84
C SER A 237 -24.57 -0.62 -8.92
N GLY A 238 -25.90 -0.58 -8.95
CA GLY A 238 -26.77 -1.30 -9.88
C GLY A 238 -27.15 -2.69 -9.36
N HIS A 239 -28.43 -3.05 -9.43
CA HIS A 239 -29.00 -4.22 -8.74
C HIS A 239 -28.91 -5.49 -9.57
N ASN A 240 -29.09 -5.37 -10.88
CA ASN A 240 -29.06 -6.50 -11.81
C ASN A 240 -27.74 -6.55 -12.58
N VAL A 241 -27.42 -7.76 -13.07
CA VAL A 241 -26.27 -8.00 -13.95
C VAL A 241 -26.35 -7.13 -15.23
N ARG A 242 -27.53 -6.65 -15.62
CA ARG A 242 -27.70 -5.77 -16.80
C ARG A 242 -27.73 -4.28 -16.48
N ASP A 243 -27.84 -3.90 -15.21
CA ASP A 243 -27.96 -2.50 -14.84
C ASP A 243 -26.62 -1.77 -15.01
N VAL A 244 -26.67 -0.50 -15.40
CA VAL A 244 -25.46 0.33 -15.51
C VAL A 244 -24.97 0.70 -14.11
N SER A 245 -23.73 0.33 -13.78
CA SER A 245 -23.07 0.81 -12.57
C SER A 245 -22.67 2.27 -12.74
N LYS A 246 -23.31 3.17 -12.00
CA LYS A 246 -22.99 4.61 -11.99
C LYS A 246 -21.92 4.93 -10.95
N GLY A 247 -20.88 5.64 -11.38
CA GLY A 247 -19.76 6.08 -10.56
C GLY A 247 -19.43 7.56 -10.79
N TYR A 248 -19.23 8.31 -9.72
CA TYR A 248 -18.86 9.72 -9.76
C TYR A 248 -17.55 9.93 -8.99
N LEU A 249 -16.51 10.44 -9.65
CA LEU A 249 -15.26 10.84 -9.00
C LEU A 249 -15.28 12.35 -8.81
N ILE A 250 -15.36 12.81 -7.57
CA ILE A 250 -15.30 14.24 -7.26
C ILE A 250 -13.86 14.59 -6.89
N VAL A 251 -13.24 15.45 -7.67
CA VAL A 251 -11.83 15.80 -7.52
C VAL A 251 -11.63 16.92 -6.50
N VAL A 252 -10.51 16.89 -5.79
CA VAL A 252 -10.22 17.86 -4.71
C VAL A 252 -9.08 18.84 -5.02
N ASP A 253 -8.24 18.52 -6.01
CA ASP A 253 -7.15 19.38 -6.49
C ASP A 253 -6.78 19.06 -7.95
N ARG A 254 -5.78 19.77 -8.49
CA ARG A 254 -5.35 19.63 -9.90
C ARG A 254 -4.64 18.31 -10.23
N ASP A 255 -3.81 17.80 -9.32
CA ASP A 255 -3.15 16.50 -9.54
C ASP A 255 -4.20 15.38 -9.48
N ASP A 256 -5.14 15.48 -8.54
CA ASP A 256 -6.27 14.57 -8.39
C ASP A 256 -7.20 14.59 -9.62
N LEU A 257 -7.41 15.76 -10.25
CA LEU A 257 -8.16 15.87 -11.50
C LEU A 257 -7.51 15.10 -12.65
N VAL A 258 -6.20 15.25 -12.82
CA VAL A 258 -5.43 14.52 -13.84
C VAL A 258 -5.48 13.01 -13.54
N GLU A 259 -5.25 12.62 -12.29
CA GLU A 259 -5.25 11.21 -11.87
C GLU A 259 -6.63 10.55 -12.07
N CYS A 260 -7.71 11.18 -11.59
CA CYS A 260 -9.08 10.67 -11.74
C CYS A 260 -9.49 10.56 -13.21
N THR A 261 -9.11 11.52 -14.06
CA THR A 261 -9.35 11.49 -15.51
C THR A 261 -8.74 10.24 -16.15
N VAL A 262 -7.49 9.95 -15.81
CA VAL A 262 -6.77 8.79 -16.35
C VAL A 262 -7.35 7.49 -15.81
N LEU A 263 -7.59 7.38 -14.49
CA LEU A 263 -8.15 6.18 -13.88
C LEU A 263 -9.55 5.86 -14.42
N ALA A 264 -10.41 6.87 -14.58
CA ALA A 264 -11.73 6.70 -15.19
C ALA A 264 -11.61 6.16 -16.61
N LYS A 265 -10.71 6.74 -17.43
CA LYS A 265 -10.46 6.24 -18.79
C LYS A 265 -9.98 4.79 -18.81
N LEU A 266 -9.02 4.44 -17.96
CA LEU A 266 -8.50 3.07 -17.87
C LEU A 266 -9.57 2.08 -17.38
N ALA A 267 -10.45 2.49 -16.46
CA ALA A 267 -11.58 1.67 -16.01
C ALA A 267 -12.57 1.39 -17.15
N MET A 268 -12.93 2.44 -17.90
CA MET A 268 -13.80 2.31 -19.08
C MET A 268 -13.17 1.44 -20.17
N GLU A 269 -11.84 1.49 -20.32
CA GLU A 269 -11.06 0.62 -21.23
C GLU A 269 -10.72 -0.77 -20.63
N ARG A 270 -11.12 -1.04 -19.38
CA ARG A 270 -10.86 -2.29 -18.63
C ARG A 270 -9.37 -2.65 -18.52
N LYS A 271 -8.50 -1.64 -18.45
CA LYS A 271 -7.06 -1.79 -18.21
C LYS A 271 -6.77 -1.80 -16.71
N LEU A 272 -6.79 -3.00 -16.13
CA LEU A 272 -6.56 -3.22 -14.69
C LEU A 272 -5.09 -3.13 -14.32
N ASP A 273 -4.84 -2.74 -13.06
CA ASP A 273 -3.51 -2.77 -12.47
C ASP A 273 -3.03 -4.20 -12.27
N LYS A 274 -1.73 -4.44 -12.44
CA LYS A 274 -1.15 -5.77 -12.22
C LYS A 274 -1.08 -6.10 -10.74
N VAL A 275 -1.56 -7.29 -10.37
CA VAL A 275 -1.32 -7.83 -9.03
C VAL A 275 0.12 -8.27 -8.86
N ARG A 276 0.62 -8.11 -7.63
CA ARG A 276 1.96 -8.54 -7.23
C ARG A 276 1.83 -9.68 -6.24
N ILE A 277 2.27 -10.86 -6.65
CA ILE A 277 2.18 -12.08 -5.84
C ILE A 277 3.50 -12.24 -5.07
N PRO A 278 3.50 -12.26 -3.72
CA PRO A 278 4.74 -12.38 -2.94
C PRO A 278 5.51 -13.65 -3.28
N LYS A 279 6.81 -13.53 -3.49
CA LYS A 279 7.68 -14.67 -3.79
C LYS A 279 8.44 -15.11 -2.54
N LYS A 280 8.46 -16.42 -2.30
CA LYS A 280 9.23 -17.09 -1.25
C LYS A 280 9.10 -16.48 0.16
N PRO A 281 7.88 -16.17 0.70
CA PRO A 281 7.78 -15.68 2.07
C PRO A 281 8.24 -16.76 3.07
N LEU A 282 9.45 -16.62 3.61
CA LEU A 282 10.12 -17.70 4.35
C LEU A 282 9.52 -17.91 5.75
N ASP A 283 8.90 -16.88 6.32
CA ASP A 283 8.17 -16.96 7.58
C ASP A 283 6.90 -17.82 7.47
N ILE A 284 6.18 -17.73 6.35
CA ILE A 284 5.06 -18.60 6.02
C ILE A 284 5.53 -20.04 5.75
N LEU A 285 6.65 -20.20 5.04
CA LEU A 285 7.25 -21.53 4.81
C LEU A 285 7.61 -22.20 6.14
N ALA A 286 8.18 -21.45 7.09
CA ALA A 286 8.50 -21.96 8.42
C ALA A 286 7.24 -22.51 9.14
N GLN A 287 6.10 -21.83 9.00
CA GLN A 287 4.83 -22.35 9.54
C GLN A 287 4.46 -23.69 8.91
N HIS A 288 4.55 -23.78 7.59
CA HIS A 288 4.18 -24.98 6.86
C HIS A 288 5.12 -26.15 7.13
N VAL A 289 6.43 -25.92 7.33
CA VAL A 289 7.37 -26.96 7.75
C VAL A 289 7.00 -27.52 9.13
N VAL A 290 6.68 -26.65 10.10
CA VAL A 290 6.19 -27.11 11.40
C VAL A 290 4.88 -27.89 11.23
N GLY A 291 3.97 -27.41 10.39
CA GLY A 291 2.74 -28.13 10.02
C GLY A 291 3.03 -29.52 9.46
N MET A 292 3.89 -29.63 8.44
CA MET A 292 4.33 -30.89 7.82
C MET A 292 4.91 -31.85 8.85
N SER A 293 5.74 -31.35 9.78
CA SER A 293 6.33 -32.18 10.85
C SER A 293 5.29 -32.86 11.75
N LEU A 294 4.09 -32.28 11.87
CA LEU A 294 2.98 -32.83 12.66
C LEU A 294 2.18 -33.89 11.91
N GLU A 295 2.31 -33.96 10.60
CA GLU A 295 1.57 -34.89 9.74
C GLU A 295 2.20 -36.28 9.71
N LYS A 296 3.52 -36.32 9.48
CA LYS A 296 4.33 -37.54 9.36
C LYS A 296 5.82 -37.20 9.54
N LYS A 297 6.68 -38.23 9.62
CA LYS A 297 8.12 -38.07 9.39
C LYS A 297 8.32 -37.82 7.88
N TRP A 298 9.04 -36.77 7.52
CA TRP A 298 9.28 -36.37 6.14
C TRP A 298 10.74 -36.60 5.76
N LYS A 299 10.98 -37.03 4.52
CA LYS A 299 12.27 -36.81 3.86
C LYS A 299 12.34 -35.35 3.40
N VAL A 300 13.52 -34.75 3.51
CA VAL A 300 13.74 -33.34 3.17
C VAL A 300 13.41 -33.10 1.69
N GLU A 301 13.78 -34.01 0.81
CA GLU A 301 13.57 -33.94 -0.63
C GLU A 301 12.08 -34.02 -0.99
N ASP A 302 11.33 -34.89 -0.31
CA ASP A 302 9.88 -35.01 -0.50
C ASP A 302 9.15 -33.73 -0.08
N ALA A 303 9.52 -33.15 1.07
CA ALA A 303 8.95 -31.90 1.53
C ALA A 303 9.32 -30.73 0.60
N TYR A 304 10.58 -30.66 0.16
CA TYR A 304 11.05 -29.67 -0.80
C TYR A 304 10.29 -29.74 -2.13
N ARG A 305 10.06 -30.97 -2.64
CA ARG A 305 9.24 -31.22 -3.83
C ARG A 305 7.83 -30.65 -3.67
N VAL A 306 7.14 -30.97 -2.57
CA VAL A 306 5.78 -30.46 -2.30
C VAL A 306 5.75 -28.95 -2.21
N VAL A 307 6.75 -28.33 -1.56
CA VAL A 307 6.86 -26.87 -1.46
C VAL A 307 7.02 -26.23 -2.85
N ARG A 308 7.85 -26.78 -3.73
CA ARG A 308 8.09 -26.24 -5.08
C ARG A 308 6.90 -26.34 -6.03
N ARG A 309 5.92 -27.21 -5.75
CA ARG A 309 4.65 -27.21 -6.48
C ARG A 309 3.87 -25.89 -6.30
N SER A 310 4.07 -25.17 -5.20
CA SER A 310 3.42 -23.87 -4.99
C SER A 310 4.06 -22.79 -5.86
N TYR A 311 3.21 -21.96 -6.48
CA TYR A 311 3.66 -20.83 -7.29
C TYR A 311 4.62 -19.89 -6.52
N ASN A 312 4.32 -19.61 -5.26
CA ASN A 312 5.12 -18.71 -4.43
C ASN A 312 6.53 -19.24 -4.18
N TYR A 313 6.73 -20.56 -4.22
CA TYR A 313 7.97 -21.22 -3.85
C TYR A 313 8.61 -22.02 -4.97
N LYS A 314 8.10 -21.93 -6.21
CA LYS A 314 8.65 -22.65 -7.37
C LYS A 314 10.13 -22.38 -7.61
N ASP A 315 10.61 -21.19 -7.25
CA ASP A 315 11.99 -20.72 -7.44
C ASP A 315 12.82 -20.76 -6.13
N ILE A 316 12.33 -21.42 -5.06
CA ILE A 316 13.11 -21.56 -3.82
C ILE A 316 14.29 -22.51 -4.03
N SER A 317 15.48 -22.07 -3.65
CA SER A 317 16.67 -22.91 -3.68
C SER A 317 16.63 -23.95 -2.55
N PHE A 318 17.32 -25.06 -2.74
CA PHE A 318 17.41 -26.09 -1.71
C PHE A 318 18.13 -25.58 -0.45
N SER A 319 19.11 -24.69 -0.60
CA SER A 319 19.82 -24.05 0.53
C SER A 319 18.91 -23.12 1.34
N GLU A 320 18.06 -22.30 0.70
CA GLU A 320 17.05 -21.49 1.40
C GLU A 320 16.08 -22.39 2.20
N PHE A 321 15.60 -23.48 1.61
CA PHE A 321 14.73 -24.44 2.30
C PHE A 321 15.43 -25.10 3.49
N LEU A 322 16.67 -25.55 3.30
CA LEU A 322 17.48 -26.16 4.35
C LEU A 322 17.77 -25.18 5.50
N ASN A 323 18.00 -23.90 5.20
CA ASN A 323 18.19 -22.87 6.23
C ASN A 323 16.94 -22.69 7.09
N VAL A 324 15.73 -22.80 6.52
CA VAL A 324 14.48 -22.82 7.30
C VAL A 324 14.40 -24.05 8.20
N LEU A 325 14.77 -25.24 7.71
CA LEU A 325 14.84 -26.45 8.54
C LEU A 325 15.84 -26.31 9.69
N ARG A 326 17.06 -25.82 9.41
CA ARG A 326 18.12 -25.61 10.42
C ARG A 326 17.68 -24.60 11.47
N TYR A 327 17.05 -23.50 11.07
CA TYR A 327 16.43 -22.53 11.98
C TYR A 327 15.40 -23.21 12.89
N LEU A 328 14.42 -23.92 12.33
CA LEU A 328 13.37 -24.58 13.10
C LEU A 328 13.90 -25.72 13.98
N ALA A 329 15.01 -26.33 13.60
CA ALA A 329 15.71 -27.35 14.38
C ALA A 329 16.63 -26.77 15.47
N GLY A 330 16.80 -25.44 15.55
CA GLY A 330 17.71 -24.79 16.50
C GLY A 330 19.19 -25.01 16.18
N ARG A 331 19.52 -25.37 14.93
CA ARG A 331 20.88 -25.68 14.48
C ARG A 331 21.60 -24.51 13.81
N PHE A 332 21.00 -23.31 13.83
CA PHE A 332 21.56 -22.14 13.13
C PHE A 332 22.64 -21.41 13.96
N SER A 333 22.42 -21.25 15.27
CA SER A 333 23.41 -20.71 16.21
C SER A 333 23.00 -21.08 17.65
N GLN A 334 23.98 -21.31 18.51
CA GLN A 334 23.79 -21.51 19.95
C GLN A 334 23.22 -20.25 20.63
N ASP A 335 23.49 -19.06 20.08
CA ASP A 335 23.01 -17.79 20.62
C ASP A 335 21.47 -17.67 20.57
N LEU A 336 20.80 -18.41 19.68
CA LEU A 336 19.34 -18.37 19.57
C LEU A 336 18.66 -18.93 20.84
N GLU A 337 19.27 -19.90 21.51
CA GLU A 337 18.73 -20.43 22.77
C GLU A 337 18.80 -19.40 23.89
N SER A 338 19.83 -18.54 23.89
CA SER A 338 19.99 -17.46 24.89
C SER A 338 18.83 -16.45 24.88
N VAL A 339 18.14 -16.32 23.74
CA VAL A 339 16.96 -15.45 23.56
C VAL A 339 15.64 -16.24 23.49
N ASN A 340 15.61 -17.47 24.01
CA ASN A 340 14.43 -18.32 24.07
C ASN A 340 13.86 -18.73 22.69
N VAL A 341 14.66 -18.71 21.63
CA VAL A 341 14.27 -19.23 20.31
C VAL A 341 14.60 -20.73 20.25
N TYR A 342 13.70 -21.53 20.82
CA TYR A 342 13.88 -22.99 20.89
C TYR A 342 13.53 -23.71 19.59
N SER A 343 14.11 -24.88 19.36
CA SER A 343 13.74 -25.74 18.24
C SER A 343 12.29 -26.24 18.30
N LYS A 344 11.63 -26.22 17.15
CA LYS A 344 10.21 -26.55 16.91
C LYS A 344 10.03 -27.90 16.24
N ILE A 345 11.03 -28.36 15.49
CA ILE A 345 11.04 -29.67 14.83
C ILE A 345 12.21 -30.51 15.31
N TRP A 346 12.09 -31.83 15.16
CA TRP A 346 13.25 -32.72 15.12
C TRP A 346 13.74 -32.76 13.68
N PHE A 347 15.05 -32.65 13.47
CA PHE A 347 15.69 -32.71 12.16
C PHE A 347 16.98 -33.50 12.29
N ASP A 348 17.16 -34.50 11.44
CA ASP A 348 18.39 -35.24 11.23
C ASP A 348 18.90 -34.95 9.82
N GLU A 349 20.03 -34.27 9.75
CA GLU A 349 20.64 -33.81 8.51
C GLU A 349 21.43 -34.92 7.80
N LEU A 350 21.89 -35.93 8.54
CA LEU A 350 22.58 -37.09 7.96
C LEU A 350 21.57 -38.05 7.32
N GLU A 351 20.45 -38.32 8.02
CA GLU A 351 19.36 -39.12 7.45
C GLU A 351 18.55 -38.35 6.40
N GLY A 352 18.67 -37.02 6.34
CA GLY A 352 17.84 -36.18 5.46
C GLY A 352 16.36 -36.25 5.83
N THR A 353 16.03 -36.29 7.13
CA THR A 353 14.63 -36.41 7.59
C THR A 353 14.30 -35.46 8.74
N PHE A 354 13.04 -35.01 8.77
CA PHE A 354 12.52 -34.19 9.88
C PHE A 354 11.15 -34.66 10.33
N GLY A 355 10.75 -34.25 11.53
CA GLY A 355 9.52 -34.72 12.15
C GLY A 355 9.16 -33.99 13.43
N ARG A 356 8.11 -34.50 14.06
CA ARG A 356 7.46 -33.88 15.19
C ARG A 356 8.36 -33.80 16.42
N LYS A 357 8.45 -32.61 17.02
CA LYS A 357 8.88 -32.41 18.42
C LYS A 357 7.66 -32.32 19.35
N ARG A 358 7.82 -32.66 20.64
CA ARG A 358 6.71 -32.69 21.64
C ARG A 358 5.92 -31.36 21.71
N SER A 359 6.61 -30.22 21.69
CA SER A 359 6.01 -28.88 21.80
C SER A 359 5.39 -28.34 20.49
N ALA A 360 5.73 -28.93 19.34
CA ALA A 360 5.36 -28.43 18.01
C ALA A 360 3.85 -28.23 17.84
N ARG A 361 3.05 -29.20 18.31
CA ARG A 361 1.59 -29.19 18.15
C ARG A 361 0.96 -28.00 18.85
N MET A 362 1.31 -27.77 20.12
CA MET A 362 0.75 -26.66 20.88
C MET A 362 1.14 -25.31 20.27
N ILE A 363 2.40 -25.18 19.84
CA ILE A 363 2.90 -23.95 19.22
C ILE A 363 2.14 -23.65 17.93
N TYR A 364 2.04 -24.64 17.03
CA TYR A 364 1.37 -24.51 15.74
C TYR A 364 -0.10 -24.08 15.89
N PHE A 365 -0.88 -24.80 16.71
CA PHE A 365 -2.31 -24.53 16.86
C PHE A 365 -2.62 -23.19 17.53
N LEU A 366 -1.73 -22.67 18.37
CA LEU A 366 -1.96 -21.40 19.09
C LEU A 366 -1.41 -20.17 18.35
N ASN A 367 -0.55 -20.34 17.35
CA ASN A 367 0.21 -19.24 16.75
C ASN A 367 0.18 -19.20 15.22
N SER A 368 -0.38 -20.21 14.53
CA SER A 368 -0.41 -20.22 13.06
C SER A 368 -1.33 -19.14 12.49
N GLY A 369 -0.94 -18.57 11.35
CA GLY A 369 -1.66 -17.55 10.63
C GLY A 369 -0.72 -16.56 9.94
N ALA A 370 -1.20 -15.91 8.89
CA ALA A 370 -0.43 -14.92 8.12
C ALA A 370 -0.62 -13.47 8.60
N ILE A 371 -1.69 -13.20 9.35
CA ILE A 371 -2.04 -11.85 9.81
C ILE A 371 -1.26 -11.54 11.11
N PRO A 372 -0.43 -10.49 11.12
CA PRO A 372 0.28 -10.05 12.32
C PRO A 372 -0.65 -9.36 13.32
N ASP A 373 -0.26 -9.34 14.60
CA ASP A 373 -0.97 -8.55 15.60
C ASP A 373 -0.47 -7.09 15.53
N GLU A 374 -1.39 -6.15 15.34
CA GLU A 374 -1.13 -4.71 15.46
C GLU A 374 -1.51 -4.21 16.85
N ALA A 375 -0.73 -3.28 17.41
CA ALA A 375 -1.04 -2.65 18.69
C ALA A 375 -0.85 -1.14 18.63
N LYS A 376 -1.51 -0.44 19.55
CA LYS A 376 -1.22 0.98 19.82
C LYS A 376 0.17 1.12 20.42
N VAL A 377 0.89 2.15 20.00
CA VAL A 377 2.23 2.50 20.50
C VAL A 377 2.10 3.69 21.44
N HIS A 378 2.53 3.53 22.68
CA HIS A 378 2.39 4.54 23.72
C HIS A 378 3.48 5.61 23.61
N VAL A 379 3.11 6.88 23.66
CA VAL A 379 4.02 8.02 23.51
C VAL A 379 4.36 8.60 24.88
N PHE A 380 5.65 8.81 25.14
CA PHE A 380 6.18 9.37 26.37
C PHE A 380 7.16 10.51 26.07
N LEU A 381 7.15 11.53 26.91
CA LEU A 381 8.20 12.54 26.94
C LEU A 381 9.53 11.93 27.45
N GLU A 382 10.65 12.58 27.16
CA GLU A 382 11.99 12.20 27.69
C GLU A 382 12.01 12.10 29.23
N ASN A 383 11.15 12.85 29.93
CA ASN A 383 11.00 12.78 31.39
C ASN A 383 10.08 11.65 31.89
N GLY A 384 9.63 10.74 31.00
CA GLY A 384 8.79 9.59 31.32
C GLY A 384 7.28 9.88 31.42
N ARG A 385 6.84 11.12 31.18
CA ARG A 385 5.41 11.47 31.21
C ARG A 385 4.69 10.94 29.97
N TYR A 386 3.60 10.22 30.17
CA TYR A 386 2.72 9.74 29.08
C TYR A 386 2.00 10.90 28.38
N VAL A 387 1.90 10.81 27.05
CA VAL A 387 1.32 11.83 26.17
C VAL A 387 0.07 11.33 25.44
N GLY A 388 0.08 10.10 24.93
CA GLY A 388 -0.99 9.54 24.12
C GLY A 388 -0.56 8.28 23.37
N ASP A 389 -1.33 7.88 22.36
CA ASP A 389 -1.10 6.67 21.57
C ASP A 389 -0.94 6.99 20.08
N LEU A 390 -0.11 6.22 19.38
CA LEU A 390 0.03 6.20 17.92
C LEU A 390 -0.31 4.81 17.35
N GLU A 391 -0.70 4.78 16.08
CA GLU A 391 -0.80 3.52 15.33
C GLU A 391 0.60 2.99 15.00
N GLU A 392 0.77 1.67 15.02
CA GLU A 392 2.06 1.03 14.70
C GLU A 392 2.57 1.40 13.30
N ALA A 393 1.68 1.40 12.29
CA ALA A 393 2.02 1.78 10.93
C ALA A 393 2.49 3.24 10.79
N PHE A 394 2.04 4.14 11.67
CA PHE A 394 2.55 5.51 11.71
C PHE A 394 3.99 5.54 12.23
N VAL A 395 4.29 4.75 13.27
CA VAL A 395 5.63 4.67 13.85
C VAL A 395 6.63 3.97 12.92
N GLU A 396 6.20 3.05 12.05
CA GLU A 396 7.05 2.44 11.01
C GLU A 396 7.71 3.50 10.10
N TYR A 397 7.05 4.64 9.90
CA TYR A 397 7.52 5.70 9.02
C TYR A 397 8.45 6.71 9.71
N LEU A 398 8.38 6.84 11.04
CA LEU A 398 9.10 7.89 11.77
C LEU A 398 10.62 7.67 11.77
N GLU A 399 11.36 8.74 11.51
CA GLU A 399 12.80 8.82 11.65
C GLU A 399 13.20 9.82 12.75
N PRO A 400 14.32 9.60 13.47
CA PRO A 400 14.77 10.54 14.51
C PRO A 400 14.87 11.98 13.98
N GLY A 401 14.22 12.91 14.69
CA GLY A 401 14.08 14.31 14.28
C GLY A 401 12.75 14.64 13.59
N ASP A 402 11.93 13.64 13.25
CA ASP A 402 10.60 13.90 12.68
C ASP A 402 9.67 14.57 13.69
N VAL A 403 8.95 15.59 13.27
CA VAL A 403 7.97 16.30 14.10
C VAL A 403 6.56 15.88 13.70
N PHE A 404 5.71 15.55 14.67
CA PHE A 404 4.31 15.19 14.44
C PHE A 404 3.38 15.81 15.48
N VAL A 405 2.08 15.84 15.18
CA VAL A 405 1.04 16.35 16.09
C VAL A 405 0.35 15.19 16.80
N LEU A 406 0.23 15.31 18.13
CA LEU A 406 -0.55 14.41 18.97
C LEU A 406 -1.34 15.23 19.99
N GLY A 407 -2.66 15.04 20.06
CA GLY A 407 -3.51 15.80 20.98
C GLY A 407 -3.43 17.33 20.79
N GLY A 408 -3.23 17.79 19.54
CA GLY A 408 -3.13 19.22 19.20
C GLY A 408 -1.79 19.89 19.56
N ARG A 409 -0.78 19.12 19.98
CA ARG A 409 0.56 19.62 20.31
C ARG A 409 1.63 18.93 19.47
N THR A 410 2.76 19.60 19.26
CA THR A 410 3.88 19.07 18.47
C THR A 410 4.97 18.41 19.27
N TYR A 411 5.45 17.31 18.73
CA TYR A 411 6.44 16.42 19.33
C TYR A 411 7.46 16.00 18.28
N GLU A 412 8.74 16.08 18.61
CA GLU A 412 9.86 15.55 17.84
C GLU A 412 10.11 14.09 18.27
N PHE A 413 10.08 13.17 17.31
CA PHE A 413 10.42 11.77 17.49
C PHE A 413 11.92 11.63 17.78
N VAL A 414 12.27 11.09 18.95
CA VAL A 414 13.66 10.87 19.34
C VAL A 414 14.07 9.44 19.03
N ARG A 415 13.27 8.48 19.51
CA ARG A 415 13.49 7.04 19.31
C ARG A 415 12.26 6.23 19.69
N SER A 416 12.25 4.95 19.31
CA SER A 416 11.35 3.94 19.86
C SER A 416 12.10 3.00 20.81
N ASP A 417 11.43 2.65 21.91
CA ASP A 417 11.82 1.62 22.86
C ASP A 417 10.66 0.60 22.94
N GLY A 418 10.59 -0.28 21.95
CA GLY A 418 9.50 -1.21 21.73
C GLY A 418 8.12 -0.57 21.46
N TYR A 419 7.18 -0.71 22.39
CA TYR A 419 5.86 -0.05 22.32
C TYR A 419 5.83 1.32 22.99
N LYS A 420 7.01 1.85 23.32
CA LYS A 420 7.16 3.23 23.80
C LYS A 420 7.82 4.04 22.70
N VAL A 421 7.24 5.17 22.37
CA VAL A 421 7.87 6.20 21.55
C VAL A 421 8.29 7.32 22.47
N ILE A 422 9.59 7.62 22.47
CA ILE A 422 10.14 8.72 23.26
C ILE A 422 10.19 9.95 22.37
N VAL A 423 9.58 11.03 22.86
CA VAL A 423 9.48 12.29 22.15
C VAL A 423 9.97 13.46 22.97
N ARG A 424 10.42 14.50 22.28
CA ARG A 424 10.67 15.82 22.85
C ARG A 424 9.54 16.75 22.46
N ARG A 425 9.05 17.55 23.40
CA ARG A 425 8.08 18.59 23.07
C ARG A 425 8.81 19.71 22.30
N VAL A 426 8.30 20.04 21.13
CA VAL A 426 8.83 21.15 20.31
C VAL A 426 7.70 22.13 20.08
N GLU A 427 7.80 23.31 20.69
CA GLU A 427 6.79 24.35 20.50
C GLU A 427 7.06 25.09 19.18
N HIS A 428 6.00 25.35 18.41
CA HIS A 428 6.03 26.10 17.15
C HIS A 428 6.87 25.51 16.01
N GLN A 429 7.44 24.30 16.15
CA GLN A 429 8.05 23.58 15.04
C GLN A 429 6.98 22.92 14.17
N ARG A 430 7.09 23.10 12.85
CA ARG A 430 6.16 22.50 11.90
C ARG A 430 6.33 20.98 11.85
N PRO A 431 5.24 20.20 11.79
CA PRO A 431 5.31 18.75 11.60
C PRO A 431 6.00 18.41 10.28
N THR A 432 6.77 17.34 10.29
CA THR A 432 7.40 16.75 9.10
C THR A 432 6.65 15.50 8.63
N VAL A 433 5.84 14.87 9.50
CA VAL A 433 5.06 13.67 9.18
C VAL A 433 3.58 13.90 9.50
N PRO A 434 2.65 13.71 8.53
CA PRO A 434 1.24 13.98 8.74
C PRO A 434 0.55 12.85 9.49
N SER A 435 -0.35 13.18 10.44
CA SER A 435 -1.00 12.21 11.35
C SER A 435 -1.85 11.12 10.68
N TRP A 436 -2.16 11.27 9.39
CA TRP A 436 -2.99 10.35 8.60
C TRP A 436 -2.19 9.50 7.59
N PHE A 437 -0.85 9.54 7.66
CA PHE A 437 0.01 8.94 6.64
C PHE A 437 -0.21 7.42 6.47
N SER A 438 -0.44 6.69 7.56
CA SER A 438 -0.65 5.24 7.58
C SER A 438 -1.92 4.79 6.88
N GLU A 439 -2.90 5.68 6.69
CA GLU A 439 -4.20 5.35 6.10
C GLU A 439 -4.27 5.61 4.58
N MET A 440 -3.27 6.27 3.99
CA MET A 440 -3.33 6.69 2.59
C MET A 440 -3.01 5.55 1.61
N LEU A 441 -3.90 5.35 0.63
CA LEU A 441 -3.71 4.39 -0.45
C LEU A 441 -2.63 4.89 -1.43
N PRO A 442 -1.62 4.07 -1.80
CA PRO A 442 -0.64 4.45 -2.80
C PRO A 442 -1.18 4.26 -4.22
N LEU A 443 -0.82 5.18 -5.12
CA LEU A 443 -1.06 5.04 -6.56
C LEU A 443 -0.29 3.83 -7.10
N SER A 444 -0.94 2.97 -7.87
CA SER A 444 -0.28 1.84 -8.51
C SER A 444 0.76 2.31 -9.54
N PHE A 445 1.81 1.51 -9.74
CA PHE A 445 2.87 1.83 -10.70
C PHE A 445 2.35 1.93 -12.14
N ASP A 446 1.50 0.98 -12.56
CA ASP A 446 0.91 0.98 -13.90
C ASP A 446 0.03 2.22 -14.13
N SER A 447 -0.82 2.59 -13.15
CA SER A 447 -1.65 3.80 -13.24
C SER A 447 -0.79 5.07 -13.26
N ALA A 448 0.27 5.14 -12.45
CA ALA A 448 1.16 6.29 -12.42
C ALA A 448 1.87 6.51 -13.77
N LEU A 449 2.29 5.42 -14.43
CA LEU A 449 2.86 5.50 -15.78
C LEU A 449 1.87 6.03 -16.81
N GLU A 450 0.60 5.62 -16.76
CA GLU A 450 -0.44 6.15 -17.65
C GLU A 450 -0.73 7.64 -17.37
N VAL A 451 -0.65 8.08 -16.11
CA VAL A 451 -0.71 9.51 -15.76
C VAL A 451 0.47 10.27 -16.37
N GLY A 452 1.68 9.71 -16.32
CA GLY A 452 2.86 10.27 -17.00
C GLY A 452 2.68 10.38 -18.52
N ARG A 453 2.15 9.33 -19.16
CA ARG A 453 1.84 9.32 -20.60
C ARG A 453 0.79 10.36 -20.97
N PHE A 454 -0.24 10.49 -20.13
CA PHE A 454 -1.29 11.48 -20.32
C PHE A 454 -0.73 12.91 -20.28
N ARG A 455 0.10 13.24 -19.28
CA ARG A 455 0.76 14.56 -19.19
C ARG A 455 1.55 14.88 -20.45
N ARG A 456 2.35 13.92 -20.94
CA ARG A 456 3.11 14.07 -22.19
C ARG A 456 2.19 14.25 -23.40
N LYS A 457 1.16 13.41 -23.55
CA LYS A 457 0.18 13.49 -24.65
C LYS A 457 -0.48 14.86 -24.72
N VAL A 458 -0.94 15.38 -23.58
CA VAL A 458 -1.59 16.70 -23.52
C VAL A 458 -0.60 17.81 -23.86
N TYR A 459 0.64 17.75 -23.35
CA TYR A 459 1.67 18.72 -23.71
C TYR A 459 1.99 18.71 -25.22
N GLU A 460 2.12 17.54 -25.83
CA GLU A 460 2.34 17.40 -27.28
C GLU A 460 1.17 17.97 -28.09
N LEU A 461 -0.08 17.77 -27.64
CA LEU A 461 -1.28 18.36 -28.25
C LEU A 461 -1.24 19.89 -28.18
N ILE A 462 -0.95 20.45 -27.00
CA ILE A 462 -0.85 21.90 -26.80
C ILE A 462 0.21 22.49 -27.74
N ARG A 463 1.39 21.87 -27.83
CA ARG A 463 2.47 22.36 -28.71
C ARG A 463 2.13 22.29 -30.20
N ARG A 464 1.45 21.23 -30.65
CA ARG A 464 1.19 20.99 -32.07
C ARG A 464 -0.05 21.69 -32.59
N LYS A 465 -1.10 21.78 -31.77
CA LYS A 465 -2.43 22.23 -32.20
C LYS A 465 -3.01 23.39 -31.37
N GLY A 466 -2.35 23.79 -30.29
CA GLY A 466 -2.84 24.85 -29.40
C GLY A 466 -3.74 24.35 -28.27
N ALA A 467 -4.02 25.24 -27.33
CA ALA A 467 -4.75 24.92 -26.09
C ALA A 467 -6.22 24.53 -26.34
N GLU A 468 -6.93 25.26 -27.21
CA GLU A 468 -8.36 25.01 -27.49
C GLU A 468 -8.61 23.62 -28.10
N GLU A 469 -7.75 23.20 -29.03
CA GLU A 469 -7.85 21.86 -29.62
C GLU A 469 -7.48 20.76 -28.62
N ALA A 470 -6.56 21.03 -27.69
CA ALA A 470 -6.27 20.11 -26.59
C ALA A 470 -7.50 19.97 -25.66
N VAL A 471 -8.19 21.06 -25.32
CA VAL A 471 -9.44 21.05 -24.55
C VAL A 471 -10.52 20.24 -25.26
N SER A 472 -10.76 20.52 -26.55
CA SER A 472 -11.72 19.79 -27.39
C SER A 472 -11.42 18.28 -27.42
N THR A 473 -10.15 17.91 -27.57
CA THR A 473 -9.71 16.51 -27.56
C THR A 473 -9.98 15.85 -26.20
N LEU A 474 -9.72 16.54 -25.09
CA LEU A 474 -9.97 16.00 -23.75
C LEU A 474 -11.46 15.78 -23.47
N ILE A 475 -12.32 16.72 -23.89
CA ILE A 475 -13.79 16.56 -23.79
C ILE A 475 -14.24 15.31 -24.53
N LYS A 476 -13.78 15.14 -25.78
CA LYS A 476 -14.21 14.03 -26.65
C LYS A 476 -13.65 12.67 -26.23
N GLU A 477 -12.36 12.58 -25.93
CA GLU A 477 -11.69 11.29 -25.68
C GLU A 477 -11.85 10.79 -24.23
N TYR A 478 -11.99 11.70 -23.27
CA TYR A 478 -12.05 11.40 -21.83
C TYR A 478 -13.42 11.70 -21.21
N GLY A 479 -14.36 12.29 -21.96
CA GLY A 479 -15.71 12.57 -21.46
C GLY A 479 -15.76 13.64 -20.37
N LEU A 480 -14.81 14.58 -20.40
CA LEU A 480 -14.70 15.65 -19.40
C LEU A 480 -15.64 16.81 -19.70
N GLU A 481 -16.08 17.50 -18.64
CA GLU A 481 -16.74 18.79 -18.76
C GLU A 481 -15.76 19.87 -19.27
N PRO A 482 -16.24 20.90 -20.00
CA PRO A 482 -15.37 21.90 -20.60
C PRO A 482 -14.42 22.61 -19.62
N HIS A 483 -14.89 22.97 -18.42
CA HIS A 483 -14.03 23.62 -17.42
C HIS A 483 -12.98 22.65 -16.85
N SER A 484 -13.33 21.40 -16.62
CA SER A 484 -12.41 20.35 -16.17
C SER A 484 -11.27 20.14 -17.17
N ALA A 485 -11.60 20.06 -18.47
CA ALA A 485 -10.62 19.95 -19.54
C ALA A 485 -9.69 21.19 -19.61
N ARG A 486 -10.23 22.40 -19.44
CA ARG A 486 -9.44 23.64 -19.38
C ARG A 486 -8.46 23.64 -18.21
N TYR A 487 -8.89 23.25 -17.01
CA TYR A 487 -7.99 23.17 -15.85
C TYR A 487 -6.78 22.26 -16.07
N ILE A 488 -6.97 21.12 -16.73
CA ILE A 488 -5.87 20.20 -17.08
C ILE A 488 -4.90 20.87 -18.07
N VAL A 489 -5.42 21.46 -19.13
CA VAL A 489 -4.62 22.13 -20.18
C VAL A 489 -3.85 23.32 -19.61
N GLU A 490 -4.49 24.13 -18.77
CA GLU A 490 -3.87 25.25 -18.06
C GLU A 490 -2.76 24.76 -17.13
N TYR A 491 -3.02 23.73 -16.32
CA TYR A 491 -2.03 23.19 -15.38
C TYR A 491 -0.75 22.70 -16.08
N ILE A 492 -0.90 21.97 -17.18
CA ILE A 492 0.23 21.48 -17.98
C ILE A 492 0.93 22.64 -18.71
N SER A 493 0.18 23.64 -19.18
CA SER A 493 0.74 24.83 -19.82
C SER A 493 1.55 25.68 -18.85
N GLU A 494 1.09 25.84 -17.62
CA GLU A 494 1.81 26.55 -16.55
C GLU A 494 3.14 25.86 -16.25
N GLN A 495 3.14 24.54 -16.07
CA GLN A 495 4.37 23.78 -15.87
C GLN A 495 5.34 23.95 -17.04
N ALA A 496 4.85 23.83 -18.27
CA ALA A 496 5.67 23.98 -19.47
C ALA A 496 6.29 25.38 -19.55
N ARG A 497 5.51 26.44 -19.30
CA ARG A 497 6.02 27.82 -19.35
C ARG A 497 7.04 28.07 -18.24
N PHE A 498 6.77 27.60 -17.03
CA PHE A 498 7.66 27.82 -15.89
C PHE A 498 9.02 27.13 -16.04
N THR A 499 9.04 25.96 -16.67
CA THR A 499 10.24 25.11 -16.79
C THR A 499 10.87 25.12 -18.18
N ASN A 500 10.46 26.03 -19.07
CA ASN A 500 10.92 26.09 -20.46
C ASN A 500 10.68 24.79 -21.25
N GLY A 501 9.53 24.16 -21.03
CA GLY A 501 9.04 23.01 -21.78
C GLY A 501 9.36 21.65 -21.16
N LEU A 502 9.82 21.60 -19.91
CA LEU A 502 10.11 20.35 -19.21
C LEU A 502 8.87 19.82 -18.50
N ILE A 503 8.24 18.80 -19.09
CA ILE A 503 7.07 18.12 -18.51
C ILE A 503 7.46 16.74 -17.98
N PRO A 504 7.52 16.55 -16.65
CA PRO A 504 7.67 15.24 -16.05
C PRO A 504 6.59 14.27 -16.55
N SER A 505 7.03 13.09 -17.00
CA SER A 505 6.19 12.13 -17.71
C SER A 505 6.79 10.71 -17.67
N ASP A 506 6.24 9.78 -18.43
CA ASP A 506 6.79 8.43 -18.62
C ASP A 506 8.15 8.41 -19.34
N LYS A 507 8.60 9.54 -19.88
CA LYS A 507 9.86 9.68 -20.64
C LYS A 507 10.84 10.70 -20.09
N LEU A 508 10.43 11.50 -19.11
CA LEU A 508 11.26 12.54 -18.51
C LEU A 508 11.07 12.54 -17.01
N ILE A 509 12.17 12.33 -16.28
CA ILE A 509 12.28 12.64 -14.86
C ILE A 509 12.93 14.02 -14.74
N LEU A 510 12.26 14.91 -14.00
CA LEU A 510 12.79 16.23 -13.68
C LEU A 510 13.32 16.22 -12.25
N VAL A 511 14.58 16.57 -12.08
CA VAL A 511 15.21 16.84 -10.79
C VAL A 511 15.22 18.35 -10.59
N GLU A 512 14.28 18.85 -9.82
CA GLU A 512 14.12 20.26 -9.52
C GLU A 512 14.88 20.61 -8.23
N VAL A 513 15.78 21.60 -8.30
CA VAL A 513 16.52 22.10 -7.14
C VAL A 513 15.90 23.42 -6.71
N TRP A 514 15.27 23.44 -5.53
CA TRP A 514 14.64 24.63 -4.98
C TRP A 514 15.35 25.08 -3.70
N ARG A 515 15.95 26.26 -3.74
CA ARG A 515 16.54 26.92 -2.58
C ARG A 515 15.49 27.79 -1.89
N ASN A 516 15.07 27.37 -0.71
CA ASN A 516 14.12 28.12 0.09
C ASN A 516 14.88 28.94 1.14
N TYR A 517 15.07 30.23 0.84
CA TYR A 517 15.75 31.17 1.73
C TYR A 517 14.95 31.48 3.01
N GLU A 518 13.61 31.43 2.96
CA GLU A 518 12.73 31.66 4.12
C GLU A 518 12.91 30.55 5.17
N SER A 519 12.88 29.29 4.74
CA SER A 519 13.10 28.15 5.64
C SER A 519 14.57 27.75 5.79
N ARG A 520 15.50 28.46 5.13
CA ARG A 520 16.94 28.13 5.07
C ARG A 520 17.19 26.67 4.69
N THR A 521 16.50 26.17 3.67
CA THR A 521 16.66 24.81 3.15
C THR A 521 17.01 24.78 1.66
N VAL A 522 17.67 23.70 1.23
CA VAL A 522 17.75 23.29 -0.18
C VAL A 522 16.96 22.00 -0.36
N ASN A 523 16.06 22.00 -1.33
CA ASN A 523 15.13 20.92 -1.60
C ASN A 523 15.41 20.36 -3.00
N ILE A 524 15.73 19.08 -3.09
CA ILE A 524 15.93 18.36 -4.34
C ILE A 524 14.68 17.52 -4.60
N ILE A 525 13.86 17.94 -5.54
CA ILE A 525 12.54 17.38 -5.84
C ILE A 525 12.65 16.51 -7.10
N PHE A 526 12.39 15.23 -6.95
CA PHE A 526 12.38 14.26 -8.03
C PHE A 526 10.95 14.04 -8.50
N HIS A 527 10.61 14.60 -9.65
CA HIS A 527 9.31 14.37 -10.30
C HIS A 527 9.31 12.99 -10.94
N THR A 528 8.75 12.03 -10.21
CA THR A 528 8.79 10.59 -10.53
C THR A 528 7.37 10.02 -10.43
N LEU A 529 6.67 9.98 -11.57
CA LEU A 529 5.29 9.47 -11.68
C LEU A 529 5.27 7.93 -11.77
N PHE A 530 5.78 7.30 -10.71
CA PHE A 530 5.88 5.83 -10.60
C PHE A 530 5.08 5.27 -9.42
N GLY A 531 4.32 6.11 -8.73
CA GLY A 531 3.55 5.73 -7.55
C GLY A 531 4.41 5.67 -6.28
N ARG A 532 3.75 5.88 -5.13
CA ARG A 532 4.45 6.14 -3.86
C ARG A 532 5.38 5.03 -3.40
N ARG A 533 5.02 3.76 -3.65
CA ARG A 533 5.83 2.62 -3.21
C ARG A 533 7.21 2.65 -3.88
N ALA A 534 7.25 2.67 -5.21
CA ALA A 534 8.50 2.76 -5.95
C ALA A 534 9.28 4.06 -5.62
N ASN A 535 8.57 5.17 -5.44
CA ASN A 535 9.18 6.42 -4.99
C ASN A 535 9.78 6.33 -3.60
N ASP A 536 9.25 5.51 -2.69
CA ASP A 536 9.82 5.29 -1.35
C ASP A 536 11.13 4.47 -1.41
N ALA A 537 11.19 3.44 -2.28
CA ALA A 537 12.45 2.74 -2.56
C ALA A 537 13.52 3.72 -3.11
N LEU A 538 13.17 4.49 -4.13
CA LEU A 538 14.09 5.44 -4.75
C LEU A 538 14.52 6.52 -3.76
N SER A 539 13.58 7.13 -3.05
CA SER A 539 13.84 8.23 -2.13
C SER A 539 14.81 7.84 -1.02
N ARG A 540 14.66 6.65 -0.42
CA ARG A 540 15.54 6.14 0.63
C ARG A 540 16.94 5.82 0.10
N ALA A 541 17.02 5.24 -1.09
CA ALA A 541 18.32 4.97 -1.72
C ALA A 541 19.07 6.28 -2.03
N TYR A 542 18.39 7.25 -2.65
CA TYR A 542 18.98 8.55 -2.94
C TYR A 542 19.30 9.34 -1.67
N ALA A 543 18.45 9.32 -0.65
CA ALA A 543 18.71 9.96 0.64
C ALA A 543 19.92 9.36 1.35
N TYR A 544 20.06 8.03 1.33
CA TYR A 544 21.21 7.35 1.92
C TYR A 544 22.53 7.75 1.22
N VAL A 545 22.55 7.73 -0.11
CA VAL A 545 23.74 8.13 -0.88
C VAL A 545 24.03 9.61 -0.70
N LEU A 546 23.03 10.48 -0.77
CA LEU A 546 23.19 11.92 -0.58
C LEU A 546 23.68 12.27 0.83
N GLY A 547 23.18 11.58 1.86
CA GLY A 547 23.64 11.75 3.22
C GLY A 547 25.09 11.34 3.41
N ARG A 548 25.57 10.32 2.69
CA ARG A 548 27.00 9.96 2.68
C ARG A 548 27.87 10.96 1.91
N LEU A 549 27.39 11.47 0.78
CA LEU A 549 28.12 12.47 -0.02
C LEU A 549 28.26 13.80 0.70
N THR A 550 27.24 14.18 1.47
CA THR A 550 27.21 15.47 2.19
C THR A 550 27.64 15.36 3.65
N SER A 551 27.64 14.16 4.25
CA SER A 551 27.79 13.93 5.70
C SER A 551 26.71 14.60 6.55
N TYR A 552 25.51 14.78 5.99
CA TYR A 552 24.34 15.35 6.68
C TYR A 552 23.14 14.41 6.62
N THR A 553 22.27 14.53 7.63
CA THR A 553 20.96 13.87 7.62
C THR A 553 20.08 14.51 6.55
N VAL A 554 19.53 13.68 5.67
CA VAL A 554 18.62 14.09 4.60
C VAL A 554 17.20 13.80 5.04
N ARG A 555 16.36 14.83 5.10
CA ARG A 555 14.92 14.64 5.35
C ARG A 555 14.23 14.24 4.06
N VAL A 556 13.33 13.25 4.13
CA VAL A 556 12.64 12.69 2.96
C VAL A 556 11.14 12.96 3.04
N THR A 557 10.56 13.45 1.95
CA THR A 557 9.11 13.51 1.75
C THR A 557 8.76 12.68 0.52
N VAL A 558 7.82 11.75 0.63
CA VAL A 558 7.41 10.87 -0.48
C VAL A 558 5.94 11.06 -0.79
N THR A 559 5.62 11.16 -2.07
CA THR A 559 4.25 11.25 -2.61
C THR A 559 4.08 10.30 -3.80
N ASP A 560 2.86 10.20 -4.33
CA ASP A 560 2.58 9.43 -5.54
C ASP A 560 3.25 10.05 -6.79
N ASN A 561 3.49 11.36 -6.78
CA ASN A 561 4.03 12.10 -7.94
C ASN A 561 5.55 12.33 -7.89
N GLY A 562 6.17 11.99 -6.77
CA GLY A 562 7.60 12.15 -6.60
C GLY A 562 8.02 12.20 -5.15
N PHE A 563 9.30 12.50 -4.93
CA PHE A 563 9.87 12.65 -3.60
C PHE A 563 10.78 13.87 -3.52
N MET A 564 10.94 14.41 -2.31
CA MET A 564 11.77 15.57 -2.02
C MET A 564 12.80 15.22 -0.95
N LEU A 565 14.06 15.53 -1.24
CA LEU A 565 15.18 15.43 -0.31
C LEU A 565 15.53 16.83 0.19
N THR A 566 15.36 17.08 1.48
CA THR A 566 15.66 18.37 2.10
C THR A 566 16.96 18.33 2.89
N LEU A 567 17.81 19.33 2.66
CA LEU A 567 19.04 19.61 3.40
C LEU A 567 19.03 21.08 3.89
N PRO A 568 19.85 21.43 4.91
CA PRO A 568 20.09 22.82 5.27
C PRO A 568 20.68 23.63 4.11
N LEU A 569 20.33 24.90 3.97
CA LEU A 569 20.82 25.78 2.90
C LEU A 569 22.34 26.00 2.95
N SER A 570 22.98 25.77 4.09
CA SER A 570 24.44 25.78 4.23
C SER A 570 25.13 24.68 3.42
N ILE A 571 24.40 23.62 3.05
CA ILE A 571 24.93 22.53 2.23
C ILE A 571 24.87 22.95 0.77
N ARG A 572 26.04 23.07 0.16
CA ARG A 572 26.14 23.30 -1.28
C ARG A 572 25.70 22.03 -1.99
N VAL A 573 24.60 22.11 -2.73
CA VAL A 573 24.14 21.11 -3.69
C VAL A 573 24.29 21.74 -5.06
N ASP A 574 25.22 21.26 -5.87
CA ASP A 574 25.42 21.71 -7.25
C ASP A 574 25.26 20.54 -8.23
N GLN A 575 25.44 20.83 -9.53
CA GLN A 575 25.27 19.83 -10.59
C GLN A 575 26.22 18.63 -10.44
N ASP A 576 27.41 18.82 -9.86
CA ASP A 576 28.35 17.72 -9.61
C ASP A 576 27.81 16.74 -8.57
N ILE A 577 27.27 17.24 -7.46
CA ILE A 577 26.63 16.39 -6.44
C ILE A 577 25.43 15.64 -7.02
N ILE A 578 24.59 16.30 -7.83
CA ILE A 578 23.45 15.65 -8.46
C ILE A 578 23.90 14.59 -9.46
N SER A 579 24.93 14.87 -10.28
CA SER A 579 25.49 13.91 -11.23
C SER A 579 26.10 12.69 -10.53
N LYS A 580 26.84 12.90 -9.44
CA LYS A 580 27.36 11.82 -8.58
C LYS A 580 26.24 11.00 -7.96
N LEU A 581 25.19 11.66 -7.48
CA LEU A 581 24.02 11.01 -6.91
C LEU A 581 23.33 10.09 -7.93
N MET A 582 23.08 10.60 -9.15
CA MET A 582 22.45 9.85 -10.23
C MET A 582 23.32 8.69 -10.75
N SER A 583 24.64 8.84 -10.78
CA SER A 583 25.55 7.79 -11.27
C SER A 583 25.85 6.69 -10.24
N THR A 584 25.64 6.98 -8.95
CA THR A 584 25.91 6.04 -7.84
C THR A 584 24.74 5.08 -7.60
N VAL A 585 23.50 5.58 -7.65
CA VAL A 585 22.29 4.76 -7.46
C VAL A 585 21.94 4.09 -8.79
N ARG A 586 22.13 2.77 -8.86
CA ARG A 586 21.96 1.97 -10.09
C ARG A 586 21.00 0.80 -9.86
N SER A 587 20.42 0.28 -10.94
CA SER A 587 19.55 -0.89 -10.91
C SER A 587 20.23 -2.09 -10.25
N SER A 588 21.52 -2.29 -10.53
CA SER A 588 22.30 -3.44 -10.03
C SER A 588 22.69 -3.38 -8.55
N ASN A 589 22.64 -2.20 -7.92
CA ASN A 589 23.05 -2.02 -6.51
C ASN A 589 21.93 -1.51 -5.60
N LEU A 590 20.72 -1.26 -6.12
CA LEU A 590 19.61 -0.68 -5.38
C LEU A 590 19.28 -1.48 -4.11
N ARG A 591 19.13 -2.81 -4.21
CA ARG A 591 18.86 -3.66 -3.04
C ARG A 591 19.95 -3.59 -1.98
N VAL A 592 21.22 -3.49 -2.39
CA VAL A 592 22.36 -3.38 -1.46
C VAL A 592 22.30 -2.04 -0.72
N ILE A 593 22.06 -0.95 -1.45
CA ILE A 593 21.90 0.39 -0.86
C ILE A 593 20.71 0.40 0.11
N LEU A 594 19.56 -0.14 -0.30
CA LEU A 594 18.37 -0.21 0.55
C LEU A 594 18.62 -1.05 1.81
N ARG A 595 19.35 -2.17 1.70
CA ARG A 595 19.69 -3.00 2.87
C ARG A 595 20.47 -2.19 3.91
N GLN A 596 21.37 -1.32 3.47
CA GLN A 596 22.14 -0.41 4.33
C GLN A 596 21.27 0.70 4.90
N ALA A 597 20.43 1.33 4.08
CA ALA A 597 19.52 2.40 4.50
C ALA A 597 18.49 1.91 5.55
N LEU A 598 17.97 0.70 5.37
CA LEU A 598 16.93 0.11 6.21
C LEU A 598 17.45 -0.45 7.54
N ARG A 599 18.74 -0.73 7.66
CA ARG A 599 19.32 -1.49 8.78
C ARG A 599 18.91 -0.98 10.16
N ARG A 600 18.74 0.33 10.32
CA ARG A 600 18.36 0.96 11.61
C ARG A 600 16.96 1.57 11.61
N SER A 601 16.19 1.34 10.54
CA SER A 601 14.85 1.91 10.37
C SER A 601 13.81 1.25 11.27
N GLU A 602 12.78 2.00 11.65
CA GLU A 602 11.65 1.48 12.45
C GLU A 602 10.84 0.44 11.67
N ILE A 603 10.66 0.64 10.36
CA ILE A 603 9.99 -0.32 9.50
C ILE A 603 10.66 -1.70 9.53
N LEU A 604 12.00 -1.78 9.46
CA LEU A 604 12.70 -3.07 9.52
C LEU A 604 12.51 -3.77 10.87
N LYS A 605 12.62 -3.03 11.99
CA LYS A 605 12.45 -3.60 13.34
C LYS A 605 11.07 -4.22 13.52
N ARG A 606 10.02 -3.53 13.05
CA ARG A 606 8.62 -3.97 13.18
C ARG A 606 8.30 -5.12 12.23
N ARG A 607 8.73 -5.04 10.98
CA ARG A 607 8.57 -6.15 10.01
C ARG A 607 9.32 -7.40 10.43
N PHE A 608 10.51 -7.25 11.02
CA PHE A 608 11.23 -8.36 11.62
C PHE A 608 10.44 -9.00 12.76
N ARG A 609 9.80 -8.22 13.64
CA ARG A 609 8.89 -8.79 14.67
C ARG A 609 7.77 -9.60 14.03
N HIS A 610 7.07 -9.05 13.04
CA HIS A 610 5.98 -9.77 12.36
C HIS A 610 6.46 -11.08 11.75
N CYS A 611 7.62 -11.07 11.08
CA CYS A 611 8.24 -12.27 10.52
C CYS A 611 8.64 -13.26 11.61
N ALA A 612 9.22 -12.80 12.72
CA ALA A 612 9.63 -13.63 13.84
C ALA A 612 8.43 -14.29 14.56
N GLU A 613 7.30 -13.58 14.67
CA GLU A 613 6.05 -14.12 15.19
C GLU A 613 5.46 -15.17 14.27
N ARG A 614 5.37 -14.87 12.97
CA ARG A 614 4.88 -15.82 11.94
C ARG A 614 5.76 -17.05 11.85
N ALA A 615 7.08 -16.92 11.96
CA ALA A 615 8.02 -18.05 11.89
C ALA A 615 8.12 -18.87 13.19
N PHE A 616 7.39 -18.49 14.26
CA PHE A 616 7.48 -19.09 15.60
C PHE A 616 8.80 -18.88 16.35
N ALA A 617 9.61 -17.89 15.95
CA ALA A 617 10.75 -17.45 16.77
C ALA A 617 10.24 -16.78 18.05
N ILE A 618 9.18 -15.97 17.91
CA ILE A 618 8.50 -15.31 19.01
C ILE A 618 7.08 -15.88 19.09
N LEU A 619 6.70 -16.41 20.25
CA LEU A 619 5.38 -17.02 20.43
C LEU A 619 4.41 -15.99 20.97
N ARG A 620 3.26 -15.83 20.30
CA ARG A 620 2.13 -15.01 20.76
C ARG A 620 1.48 -15.63 21.98
N ARG A 621 1.28 -16.95 21.95
CA ARG A 621 0.64 -17.74 23.01
C ARG A 621 1.46 -18.99 23.32
N TYR A 622 1.64 -19.27 24.61
CA TYR A 622 2.34 -20.46 25.08
C TYR A 622 1.66 -21.05 26.32
N ARG A 623 1.35 -22.35 26.28
CA ARG A 623 0.65 -23.06 27.38
C ARG A 623 -0.64 -22.37 27.84
N GLY A 624 -1.40 -21.80 26.90
CA GLY A 624 -2.66 -21.10 27.20
C GLY A 624 -2.49 -19.66 27.71
N VAL A 625 -1.27 -19.18 27.90
CA VAL A 625 -0.98 -17.80 28.33
C VAL A 625 -0.61 -16.96 27.12
N GLU A 626 -1.23 -15.78 27.00
CA GLU A 626 -0.89 -14.79 26.00
C GLU A 626 0.33 -13.98 26.45
N THR A 627 1.29 -13.82 25.56
CA THR A 627 2.48 -13.01 25.84
C THR A 627 2.18 -11.55 25.54
N SER A 628 2.58 -10.68 26.47
CA SER A 628 2.40 -9.24 26.27
C SER A 628 3.17 -8.78 25.04
N ILE A 629 2.52 -7.93 24.24
CA ILE A 629 3.07 -7.44 22.97
C ILE A 629 4.38 -6.66 23.23
N SER A 630 4.46 -5.90 24.33
CA SER A 630 5.69 -5.23 24.80
C SER A 630 6.86 -6.19 25.01
N ARG A 631 6.62 -7.35 25.64
CA ARG A 631 7.68 -8.35 25.85
C ARG A 631 8.11 -8.97 24.53
N ARG A 632 7.17 -9.24 23.61
CA ARG A 632 7.47 -9.75 22.27
C ARG A 632 8.37 -8.81 21.48
N GLN A 633 8.15 -7.50 21.55
CA GLN A 633 8.98 -6.51 20.86
C GLN A 633 10.40 -6.41 21.44
N VAL A 634 10.57 -6.39 22.77
CA VAL A 634 11.91 -6.38 23.39
C VAL A 634 12.70 -7.65 23.02
N ASN A 635 12.03 -8.80 23.02
CA ASN A 635 12.63 -10.05 22.55
C ASN A 635 13.00 -9.98 21.06
N SER A 636 12.14 -9.38 20.24
CA SER A 636 12.36 -9.18 18.80
C SER A 636 13.59 -8.33 18.51
N GLU A 637 13.75 -7.21 19.19
CA GLU A 637 14.91 -6.33 19.01
C GLU A 637 16.21 -7.01 19.45
N THR A 638 16.15 -7.82 20.51
CA THR A 638 17.31 -8.61 20.94
C THR A 638 17.63 -9.69 19.92
N LEU A 639 16.63 -10.40 19.41
CA LEU A 639 16.79 -11.39 18.36
C LEU A 639 17.32 -10.76 17.06
N LEU A 640 16.87 -9.56 16.70
CA LEU A 640 17.34 -8.83 15.51
C LEU A 640 18.84 -8.57 15.61
N ARG A 641 19.33 -8.10 16.76
CA ARG A 641 20.78 -7.87 16.98
C ARG A 641 21.63 -9.12 16.85
N ILE A 642 21.08 -10.29 17.19
CA ILE A 642 21.74 -11.58 17.00
C ILE A 642 21.66 -11.97 15.52
N ALA A 643 20.47 -11.87 14.92
CA ALA A 643 20.22 -12.21 13.52
C ALA A 643 21.09 -11.41 12.54
N GLU A 644 21.40 -10.14 12.84
CA GLU A 644 22.32 -9.32 12.04
C GLU A 644 23.75 -9.88 11.96
N LYS A 645 24.14 -10.77 12.88
CA LYS A 645 25.45 -11.43 12.89
C LYS A 645 25.41 -12.82 12.24
N LEU A 646 24.22 -13.31 11.89
CA LEU A 646 24.00 -14.63 11.33
C LEU A 646 23.82 -14.52 9.82
N ASP A 647 24.71 -15.18 9.07
CA ASP A 647 24.63 -15.19 7.62
C ASP A 647 23.37 -15.93 7.14
N ASN A 648 22.62 -15.30 6.23
CA ASN A 648 21.43 -15.86 5.58
C ASN A 648 20.36 -16.36 6.57
N PHE A 649 20.21 -15.69 7.72
CA PHE A 649 19.17 -16.05 8.69
C PHE A 649 17.77 -15.85 8.09
N PRO A 650 16.94 -16.91 7.93
CA PRO A 650 15.72 -16.84 7.12
C PRO A 650 14.73 -15.73 7.50
N ILE A 651 14.59 -15.44 8.79
CA ILE A 651 13.65 -14.43 9.28
C ILE A 651 14.13 -13.01 8.94
N LEU A 652 15.45 -12.78 8.98
CA LEU A 652 16.01 -11.47 8.64
C LEU A 652 15.94 -11.22 7.14
N GLU A 653 16.29 -12.22 6.32
CA GLU A 653 16.15 -12.13 4.87
C GLU A 653 14.69 -11.90 4.48
N GLU A 654 13.76 -12.57 5.15
CA GLU A 654 12.33 -12.38 4.95
C GLU A 654 11.84 -10.98 5.32
N ALA A 655 12.35 -10.42 6.41
CA ALA A 655 12.02 -9.05 6.82
C ALA A 655 12.51 -8.03 5.79
N TYR A 656 13.74 -8.18 5.27
CA TYR A 656 14.25 -7.32 4.21
C TYR A 656 13.44 -7.46 2.92
N ARG A 657 13.12 -8.70 2.52
CA ARG A 657 12.27 -8.96 1.35
C ARG A 657 10.89 -8.31 1.52
N GLU A 658 10.21 -8.49 2.66
CA GLU A 658 8.91 -7.88 2.92
C GLU A 658 8.95 -6.35 2.81
N VAL A 659 9.97 -5.72 3.40
CA VAL A 659 10.12 -4.25 3.30
C VAL A 659 10.37 -3.82 1.85
N MET A 660 11.35 -4.42 1.18
CA MET A 660 11.74 -3.97 -0.16
C MET A 660 10.67 -4.29 -1.22
N GLU A 661 10.10 -5.49 -1.19
CA GLU A 661 9.17 -5.95 -2.22
C GLU A 661 7.72 -5.58 -1.87
N ASP A 662 7.25 -5.97 -0.68
CA ASP A 662 5.83 -5.85 -0.29
C ASP A 662 5.46 -4.45 0.22
N TYR A 663 6.41 -3.66 0.73
CA TYR A 663 6.18 -2.25 1.10
C TYR A 663 6.69 -1.28 0.03
N MET A 664 7.95 -1.37 -0.39
CA MET A 664 8.57 -0.37 -1.29
C MET A 664 8.47 -0.67 -2.78
N ASN A 665 8.02 -1.86 -3.20
CA ASN A 665 8.01 -2.22 -4.63
C ASN A 665 9.38 -1.96 -5.31
N VAL A 666 10.42 -2.59 -4.77
CA VAL A 666 11.79 -2.43 -5.28
C VAL A 666 11.94 -2.89 -6.74
N ASP A 667 11.16 -3.87 -7.19
CA ASP A 667 11.27 -4.39 -8.57
C ASP A 667 10.95 -3.30 -9.61
N ASP A 668 9.91 -2.49 -9.38
CA ASP A 668 9.59 -1.39 -10.29
C ASP A 668 10.60 -0.24 -10.17
N ALA A 669 11.17 -0.01 -8.98
CA ALA A 669 12.24 0.96 -8.79
C ALA A 669 13.52 0.55 -9.56
N GLU A 670 13.92 -0.73 -9.50
CA GLU A 670 15.03 -1.29 -10.29
C GLU A 670 14.78 -1.12 -11.79
N LYS A 671 13.55 -1.36 -12.24
CA LYS A 671 13.12 -1.17 -13.63
C LYS A 671 13.21 0.29 -14.08
N VAL A 672 12.82 1.24 -13.23
CA VAL A 672 12.98 2.67 -13.52
C VAL A 672 14.45 3.05 -13.65
N LEU A 673 15.31 2.60 -12.73
CA LEU A 673 16.76 2.86 -12.82
C LEU A 673 17.35 2.27 -14.10
N LYS A 674 16.93 1.06 -14.48
CA LYS A 674 17.33 0.43 -15.74
C LYS A 674 16.92 1.25 -16.96
N TRP A 675 15.71 1.82 -16.96
CA TRP A 675 15.27 2.72 -18.04
C TRP A 675 16.08 4.01 -18.12
N ILE A 676 16.55 4.54 -16.99
CA ILE A 676 17.47 5.69 -16.98
C ILE A 676 18.83 5.28 -17.56
N GLU A 677 19.37 4.13 -17.13
CA GLU A 677 20.65 3.59 -17.61
C GLU A 677 20.64 3.30 -19.12
N GLU A 678 19.52 2.81 -19.65
CA GLU A 678 19.32 2.53 -21.08
C GLU A 678 18.94 3.78 -21.91
N GLY A 679 18.75 4.95 -21.28
CA GLY A 679 18.31 6.17 -21.96
C GLY A 679 16.85 6.15 -22.44
N VAL A 680 16.04 5.19 -21.97
CA VAL A 680 14.60 5.11 -22.26
C VAL A 680 13.81 6.21 -21.56
N VAL A 681 14.29 6.63 -20.38
CA VAL A 681 13.80 7.77 -19.59
C VAL A 681 14.92 8.78 -19.43
N GLU A 682 14.69 10.00 -19.90
CA GLU A 682 15.64 11.11 -19.77
C GLU A 682 15.58 11.70 -18.36
N VAL A 683 16.72 12.13 -17.82
CA VAL A 683 16.78 12.87 -16.54
C VAL A 683 17.31 14.27 -16.82
N LYS A 684 16.57 15.29 -16.39
CA LYS A 684 16.99 16.70 -16.49
C LYS A 684 17.03 17.36 -15.12
N VAL A 685 18.02 18.22 -14.93
CA VAL A 685 18.13 19.05 -13.72
C VAL A 685 17.60 20.45 -14.04
N PHE A 686 16.75 20.99 -13.16
CA PHE A 686 16.19 22.32 -13.28
C PHE A 686 16.38 23.08 -11.97
N GLU A 687 17.08 24.22 -12.03
CA GLU A 687 17.23 25.12 -10.88
C GLU A 687 16.00 26.02 -10.78
N ALA A 688 15.20 25.82 -9.73
CA ALA A 688 13.96 26.54 -9.52
C ALA A 688 14.26 28.01 -9.15
N PRO A 689 13.75 28.99 -9.91
CA PRO A 689 14.15 30.39 -9.73
C PRO A 689 13.40 31.05 -8.57
N GLY A 690 13.81 30.72 -7.35
CA GLY A 690 13.28 31.25 -6.08
C GLY A 690 12.00 30.57 -5.58
N ILE A 691 11.21 29.98 -6.47
CA ILE A 691 9.94 29.31 -6.15
C ILE A 691 9.83 27.95 -6.86
N PRO A 692 9.14 26.97 -6.27
CA PRO A 692 8.96 25.66 -6.86
C PRO A 692 7.95 25.67 -8.03
N SER A 693 8.15 24.77 -8.99
CA SER A 693 7.29 24.63 -10.18
C SER A 693 5.86 24.18 -9.84
N PRO A 694 4.86 24.43 -10.71
CA PRO A 694 3.47 23.98 -10.51
C PRO A 694 3.31 22.50 -10.11
N PHE A 695 4.12 21.60 -10.68
CA PHE A 695 4.08 20.17 -10.36
C PHE A 695 4.69 19.85 -9.00
N SER A 696 5.55 20.72 -8.47
CA SER A 696 6.19 20.57 -7.15
C SER A 696 5.28 20.98 -6.01
N HIS A 697 4.24 21.78 -6.27
CA HIS A 697 3.41 22.39 -5.23
C HIS A 697 2.81 21.37 -4.26
N ASN A 698 2.27 20.25 -4.76
CA ASN A 698 1.72 19.21 -3.90
C ASN A 698 2.79 18.42 -3.13
N ILE A 699 3.94 18.14 -3.75
CA ILE A 699 5.08 17.48 -3.07
C ILE A 699 5.58 18.36 -1.92
N VAL A 700 5.75 19.65 -2.18
CA VAL A 700 6.13 20.66 -1.18
C VAL A 700 5.04 20.75 -0.11
N ALA A 701 3.77 20.91 -0.48
CA ALA A 701 2.68 21.00 0.49
C ALA A 701 2.63 19.79 1.43
N HIS A 702 2.90 18.57 0.92
CA HIS A 702 3.02 17.36 1.72
C HIS A 702 4.21 17.39 2.71
N GLY A 703 5.33 18.00 2.35
CA GLY A 703 6.52 18.11 3.21
C GLY A 703 6.45 19.23 4.25
N TYR A 704 5.41 20.08 4.21
CA TYR A 704 5.29 21.28 5.05
C TYR A 704 4.08 21.27 6.01
N SER A 705 3.24 20.23 6.07
CA SER A 705 1.96 20.28 6.78
C SER A 705 1.93 19.52 8.13
N ASP A 706 1.49 20.22 9.20
CA ASP A 706 0.19 20.00 9.88
C ASP A 706 0.05 20.52 11.34
N ILE A 707 0.67 21.64 11.75
CA ILE A 707 0.07 22.41 12.87
C ILE A 707 -1.09 23.19 12.26
N VAL A 708 -2.29 22.62 12.38
CA VAL A 708 -3.61 23.28 12.33
C VAL A 708 -4.14 23.67 10.92
N LEU A 709 -5.26 23.02 10.56
CA LEU A 709 -6.19 23.28 9.43
C LEU A 709 -5.69 23.05 7.98
N MET A 710 -6.51 22.34 7.20
CA MET A 710 -6.43 22.26 5.72
C MET A 710 -6.28 23.63 5.05
N GLU A 711 -6.72 24.69 5.72
CA GLU A 711 -6.59 26.09 5.30
C GLU A 711 -5.13 26.52 5.11
N ASP A 712 -4.19 26.10 5.95
CA ASP A 712 -2.80 26.56 5.86
C ASP A 712 -2.01 25.86 4.75
N ARG A 713 -2.28 24.57 4.51
CA ARG A 713 -1.82 23.86 3.30
C ARG A 713 -2.29 24.58 2.04
N ARG A 714 -3.58 24.96 2.01
CA ARG A 714 -4.15 25.68 0.87
C ARG A 714 -3.59 27.09 0.73
N LYS A 715 -3.40 27.84 1.81
CA LYS A 715 -2.74 29.15 1.80
C LYS A 715 -1.31 29.05 1.23
N LEU A 716 -0.57 28.01 1.59
CA LEU A 716 0.74 27.74 1.00
C LEU A 716 0.62 27.47 -0.51
N LEU A 717 -0.27 26.56 -0.93
CA LEU A 717 -0.50 26.26 -2.34
C LEU A 717 -0.91 27.52 -3.15
N LEU A 718 -1.82 28.33 -2.61
CA LEU A 718 -2.26 29.60 -3.18
C LEU A 718 -1.09 30.56 -3.34
N ARG A 719 -0.29 30.75 -2.29
CA ARG A 719 0.91 31.61 -2.31
C ARG A 719 1.91 31.15 -3.37
N LEU A 720 2.17 29.84 -3.45
CA LEU A 720 3.08 29.27 -4.44
C LEU A 720 2.54 29.46 -5.87
N TYR A 721 1.23 29.28 -6.06
CA TYR A 721 0.56 29.49 -7.33
C TYR A 721 0.65 30.95 -7.81
N GLU A 722 0.29 31.89 -6.94
CA GLU A 722 0.35 33.33 -7.24
C GLU A 722 1.78 33.78 -7.54
N ALA A 723 2.78 33.24 -6.83
CA ALA A 723 4.18 33.53 -7.10
C ALA A 723 4.63 33.03 -8.48
N VAL A 724 4.20 31.82 -8.88
CA VAL A 724 4.48 31.28 -10.22
C VAL A 724 3.87 32.16 -11.29
N LEU A 725 2.59 32.50 -11.17
CA LEU A 725 1.92 33.36 -12.15
C LEU A 725 2.53 34.76 -12.24
N SER A 726 2.86 35.36 -11.11
CA SER A 726 3.48 36.69 -11.07
C SER A 726 4.84 36.71 -11.77
N ARG A 727 5.55 35.58 -11.79
CA ARG A 727 6.81 35.41 -12.53
C ARG A 727 6.61 35.14 -14.02
N MET A 728 5.49 34.55 -14.39
CA MET A 728 5.13 34.24 -15.78
C MET A 728 4.56 35.44 -16.54
N ARG A 729 4.09 36.47 -15.82
CA ARG A 729 3.76 37.80 -16.35
C ARG A 729 5.04 38.60 -16.50
#